data_AF-A0A7X9G9R9-F1
#
_entry.id   AF-A0A7X9G9R9-F1
#
_cell.length_a   1.000
_cell.length_b   1.000
_cell.length_c   1.000
_cell.angle_alpha   90.00
_cell.angle_beta   90.00
_cell.angle_gamma   90.00
#
_symmetry.space_group_name_H-M   'P 1'
#
loop_
_entity.id
_entity.type
_entity.pdbx_description
1 polymer ?
#
loop_
_entity_poly.entity_id
_entity_poly.type
_entity_poly.pdbx_seq_one_letter_code
_entity_poly.pdbx_strand_id
1 'polypeptide(L)'
;MRISNHLTSALLTALSCLHVAAATITWNFDQSATPDGSTTTLLAGTPAFAQQDDATGLAPNTTLSWASVPELQIKPGLDVACRFYLHELREGVQTIAIKDGEYLLRVDWAREGGNLSFFVYLGGRWESRVSGPVVKARTWYDVRACWTGQALNMTVNGEAYHCNRMGTYTTTENPLVIGPIAGVIDTLVIRNPANERLNVLSSIVEQDSDAPFDAGSSRKLLQPWTWGKDDVDPNTLAIGGDKLWDAWQAKNGMDAGFQQDHVSCRPASISAMLVSPQLNIPIAAMPYLCLDFAEAVAGQLGYLDLISDAGCGTISFEVANPGSPTIVACTQSQAWTGKVRRLALSFADPNPVVLSQATLADRPIGRPALYIRSLAPGRAKLRPGRKESIVLGLQNVGGEAEDIEVSLRVPRGIKLLGEAKQTIPYLGMDDFDMATWHFVAEKPGSYPVTLIAKTGKVSSSKDITLLVEPMPELAPQDYVPKPIPAKTDYITLMHYCALWKEGTHFGWKRIEPYPECRPAIGWYDEGTPEVADWHIKYALEHGINGFIYCWYRATLDPEITQNLGHAIHDGLFAAKYRDMFTFTIMWENGRRGVKDEADLLDNVLPFWIKNYFTHPSYLKLDNQPVLFVWQPRPLLEQLGGPEKTKIAFDKMREQCRRHGFAGLRIIACMPNANKTLGKLIAESGWDALTGYTVVPPNVPIAGYDPAGLAYQD
;
A
#
# COMPACT_ATOMS: atom_id res chain seq x y z
N MET A 1 -5.80 -44.90 -36.81
CA MET A 1 -6.21 -45.77 -35.70
C MET A 1 -6.07 -44.95 -34.41
N ARG A 2 -7.17 -44.77 -33.66
CA ARG A 2 -7.25 -44.10 -32.35
C ARG A 2 -6.21 -44.70 -31.36
N ILE A 3 -5.71 -44.00 -30.35
CA ILE A 3 -6.26 -43.82 -28.97
C ILE A 3 -5.20 -42.96 -28.23
N SER A 4 -5.45 -41.70 -27.84
CA SER A 4 -6.07 -41.15 -26.60
C SER A 4 -5.21 -41.12 -25.31
N ASN A 5 -5.26 -39.95 -24.66
CA ASN A 5 -5.28 -39.67 -23.21
C ASN A 5 -3.98 -39.77 -22.38
N HIS A 6 -3.47 -38.61 -21.95
CA HIS A 6 -3.60 -38.10 -20.57
C HIS A 6 -2.78 -36.80 -20.43
N LEU A 7 -3.46 -35.64 -20.34
CA LEU A 7 -3.09 -34.55 -19.42
C LEU A 7 -4.22 -33.49 -19.44
N THR A 8 -4.67 -33.21 -18.23
CA THR A 8 -5.94 -32.63 -17.81
C THR A 8 -5.89 -31.10 -17.73
N SER A 9 -6.93 -30.47 -18.30
CA SER A 9 -7.67 -29.31 -17.78
C SER A 9 -6.90 -28.38 -16.81
N ALA A 10 -6.17 -27.41 -17.34
CA ALA A 10 -5.72 -26.19 -16.63
C ALA A 10 -5.11 -25.10 -17.53
N LEU A 11 -4.84 -25.37 -18.82
CA LEU A 11 -4.04 -24.47 -19.67
C LEU A 11 -4.78 -23.87 -20.88
N LEU A 12 -6.12 -23.78 -20.82
CA LEU A 12 -6.95 -23.30 -21.95
C LEU A 12 -7.83 -22.09 -21.63
N THR A 13 -7.39 -21.20 -20.74
CA THR A 13 -8.05 -19.91 -20.41
C THR A 13 -7.23 -18.68 -20.81
N ALA A 14 -6.31 -18.79 -21.79
CA ALA A 14 -5.58 -17.62 -22.31
C ALA A 14 -5.76 -17.39 -23.83
N LEU A 15 -6.53 -18.20 -24.55
CA LEU A 15 -6.76 -18.02 -25.98
C LEU A 15 -8.18 -18.46 -26.38
N SER A 16 -9.18 -17.60 -26.14
CA SER A 16 -10.43 -17.59 -26.94
C SER A 16 -11.32 -16.40 -26.57
N CYS A 17 -10.94 -15.19 -26.96
CA CYS A 17 -11.86 -14.09 -27.27
C CYS A 17 -11.30 -13.34 -28.50
N LEU A 18 -11.18 -14.06 -29.62
CA LEU A 18 -11.12 -13.43 -30.94
C LEU A 18 -12.55 -13.30 -31.42
N HIS A 19 -13.10 -12.08 -31.36
CA HIS A 19 -14.00 -11.50 -32.37
C HIS A 19 -13.99 -9.97 -32.24
N VAL A 20 -13.44 -9.32 -33.27
CA VAL A 20 -13.68 -7.97 -33.78
C VAL A 20 -13.20 -6.74 -32.96
N ALA A 21 -12.12 -6.12 -33.48
CA ALA A 21 -11.81 -4.68 -33.51
C ALA A 21 -11.86 -3.86 -32.20
N ALA A 22 -10.99 -4.17 -31.22
CA ALA A 22 -10.57 -3.15 -30.26
C ALA A 22 -9.58 -2.19 -30.95
N ALA A 23 -9.59 -0.89 -30.62
CA ALA A 23 -8.63 0.10 -31.11
C ALA A 23 -7.17 -0.35 -30.85
N THR A 24 -6.58 -1.01 -31.84
CA THR A 24 -5.32 -1.74 -31.77
C THR A 24 -4.47 -1.27 -32.93
N ILE A 25 -3.27 -0.79 -32.62
CA ILE A 25 -2.29 -0.39 -33.61
C ILE A 25 -1.15 -1.41 -33.57
N THR A 26 -0.81 -1.96 -34.73
CA THR A 26 0.21 -3.01 -34.84
C THR A 26 1.30 -2.60 -35.81
N TRP A 27 2.55 -2.62 -35.34
CA TRP A 27 3.73 -2.58 -36.19
C TRP A 27 4.34 -3.97 -36.26
N ASN A 28 4.21 -4.64 -37.41
CA ASN A 28 4.75 -5.98 -37.64
C ASN A 28 6.22 -5.99 -38.10
N PHE A 29 6.75 -4.84 -38.52
CA PHE A 29 8.14 -4.65 -39.01
C PHE A 29 8.65 -5.66 -40.06
N ASP A 30 7.77 -6.40 -40.72
CA ASP A 30 8.09 -7.31 -41.82
C ASP A 30 8.25 -6.51 -43.13
N GLN A 31 9.45 -5.96 -43.31
CA GLN A 31 9.84 -5.13 -44.48
C GLN A 31 9.01 -3.84 -44.66
N SER A 32 8.12 -3.53 -43.71
CA SER A 32 7.30 -2.33 -43.68
C SER A 32 7.23 -1.82 -42.24
N ALA A 33 7.31 -0.50 -42.08
CA ALA A 33 7.07 0.14 -40.79
C ALA A 33 5.67 0.77 -40.71
N THR A 34 4.84 0.64 -41.74
CA THR A 34 3.47 1.16 -41.73
C THR A 34 2.64 0.36 -40.72
N PRO A 35 1.98 1.03 -39.75
CA PRO A 35 1.12 0.34 -38.80
C PRO A 35 -0.20 -0.09 -39.42
N ASP A 36 -0.69 -1.24 -38.98
CA ASP A 36 -2.08 -1.66 -39.18
C ASP A 36 -2.98 -1.04 -38.10
N GLY A 37 -4.21 -0.66 -38.47
CA GLY A 37 -5.23 -0.19 -37.52
C GLY A 37 -5.11 1.27 -37.07
N SER A 38 -4.30 2.09 -37.74
CA SER A 38 -4.15 3.53 -37.42
C SER A 38 -3.95 4.40 -38.65
N THR A 39 -4.30 5.68 -38.52
CA THR A 39 -3.98 6.76 -39.48
C THR A 39 -2.75 7.58 -39.06
N THR A 40 -2.02 7.16 -38.01
CA THR A 40 -0.80 7.85 -37.58
C THR A 40 0.25 7.93 -38.70
N THR A 41 0.99 9.04 -38.73
CA THR A 41 1.97 9.33 -39.76
C THR A 41 3.39 9.29 -39.19
N LEU A 42 4.34 8.79 -39.98
CA LEU A 42 5.76 8.80 -39.60
C LEU A 42 6.29 10.24 -39.71
N LEU A 43 6.72 10.79 -38.58
CA LEU A 43 7.26 12.15 -38.48
C LEU A 43 8.76 12.20 -38.75
N ALA A 44 9.51 11.23 -38.23
CA ALA A 44 10.97 11.19 -38.34
C ALA A 44 11.52 9.77 -38.25
N GLY A 45 12.71 9.58 -38.81
CA GLY A 45 13.40 8.29 -38.89
C GLY A 45 13.23 7.61 -40.25
N THR A 46 14.23 6.83 -40.64
CA THR A 46 14.19 6.03 -41.88
C THR A 46 14.03 4.56 -41.47
N PRO A 47 12.92 3.90 -41.85
CA PRO A 47 12.74 2.47 -41.59
C PRO A 47 13.89 1.64 -42.15
N ALA A 48 14.46 0.79 -41.30
CA ALA A 48 15.45 -0.21 -41.67
C ALA A 48 15.07 -1.52 -40.99
N PHE A 49 15.31 -2.64 -41.67
CA PHE A 49 14.88 -3.96 -41.22
C PHE A 49 16.06 -4.92 -41.18
N ALA A 50 16.06 -5.80 -40.19
CA ALA A 50 17.07 -6.82 -40.03
C ALA A 50 16.43 -8.16 -39.71
N GLN A 51 17.01 -9.22 -40.24
CA GLN A 51 16.61 -10.58 -39.95
C GLN A 51 17.33 -11.07 -38.68
N GLN A 52 16.57 -11.65 -37.75
CA GLN A 52 17.10 -12.33 -36.58
C GLN A 52 16.34 -13.66 -36.42
N ASP A 53 17.08 -14.77 -36.55
CA ASP A 53 16.51 -16.11 -36.60
C ASP A 53 15.41 -16.23 -37.68
N ASP A 54 14.17 -16.53 -37.29
CA ASP A 54 12.99 -16.66 -38.14
C ASP A 54 12.15 -15.37 -38.24
N ALA A 55 12.55 -14.28 -37.59
CA ALA A 55 11.84 -13.00 -37.57
C ALA A 55 12.53 -11.91 -38.40
N THR A 56 11.74 -11.10 -39.10
CA THR A 56 12.19 -9.84 -39.73
C THR A 56 11.60 -8.69 -38.94
N GLY A 57 12.44 -7.86 -38.34
CA GLY A 57 11.97 -6.74 -37.51
C GLY A 57 12.74 -5.45 -37.73
N LEU A 58 12.39 -4.44 -36.95
CA LEU A 58 13.03 -3.13 -36.96
C LEU A 58 14.52 -3.27 -36.60
N ALA A 59 15.40 -2.81 -37.48
CA ALA A 59 16.83 -3.04 -37.38
C ALA A 59 17.48 -2.36 -36.16
N PRO A 60 18.62 -2.88 -35.67
CA PRO A 60 19.36 -2.26 -34.57
C PRO A 60 19.65 -0.78 -34.80
N ASN A 61 19.55 0.02 -33.73
CA ASN A 61 19.76 1.47 -33.74
C ASN A 61 18.79 2.28 -34.61
N THR A 62 17.74 1.67 -35.14
CA THR A 62 16.70 2.41 -35.84
C THR A 62 15.80 3.10 -34.82
N THR A 63 15.45 4.35 -35.08
CA THR A 63 14.48 5.12 -34.29
C THR A 63 13.41 5.64 -35.22
N LEU A 64 12.14 5.37 -34.91
CA LEU A 64 11.00 5.87 -35.65
C LEU A 64 10.12 6.71 -34.73
N SER A 65 9.71 7.89 -35.20
CA SER A 65 8.84 8.82 -34.47
C SER A 65 7.51 8.95 -35.18
N TRP A 66 6.42 8.62 -34.50
CA TRP A 66 5.06 8.58 -35.04
C TRP A 66 4.18 9.66 -34.43
N ALA A 67 3.35 10.29 -35.26
CA ALA A 67 2.43 11.33 -34.82
C ALA A 67 1.46 10.80 -33.75
N SER A 68 1.22 11.62 -32.74
CA SER A 68 0.22 11.33 -31.71
C SER A 68 -1.17 11.21 -32.35
N VAL A 69 -1.91 10.16 -31.96
CA VAL A 69 -3.32 9.93 -32.28
C VAL A 69 -4.03 9.44 -31.00
N PRO A 70 -5.36 9.59 -30.85
CA PRO A 70 -6.08 9.23 -29.63
C PRO A 70 -5.85 7.78 -29.15
N GLU A 71 -5.67 6.84 -30.09
CA GLU A 71 -5.37 5.43 -29.85
C GLU A 71 -4.03 5.22 -29.11
N LEU A 72 -3.07 6.13 -29.33
CA LEU A 72 -1.75 6.11 -28.70
C LEU A 72 -1.70 6.81 -27.35
N GLN A 73 -2.69 7.65 -27.02
CA GLN A 73 -2.69 8.44 -25.80
C GLN A 73 -3.10 7.62 -24.59
N ILE A 74 -2.37 7.76 -23.49
CA ILE A 74 -2.59 7.03 -22.24
C ILE A 74 -4.02 7.20 -21.72
N LYS A 75 -4.67 6.08 -21.41
CA LYS A 75 -5.93 5.98 -20.70
C LYS A 75 -5.92 4.71 -19.85
N PRO A 76 -6.71 4.62 -18.76
CA PRO A 76 -6.89 3.38 -18.02
C PRO A 76 -7.28 2.21 -18.94
N GLY A 77 -6.55 1.11 -18.83
CA GLY A 77 -6.67 -0.06 -19.71
C GLY A 77 -5.69 -0.09 -20.88
N LEU A 78 -4.75 0.86 -20.98
CA LEU A 78 -3.67 0.83 -21.97
C LEU A 78 -2.89 -0.48 -21.89
N ASP A 79 -2.67 -1.12 -23.04
CA ASP A 79 -1.94 -2.37 -23.18
C ASP A 79 -0.89 -2.21 -24.29
N VAL A 80 0.37 -2.47 -23.96
CA VAL A 80 1.54 -2.40 -24.84
C VAL A 80 2.18 -3.77 -24.89
N ALA A 81 2.10 -4.45 -26.04
CA ALA A 81 2.76 -5.72 -26.25
C ALA A 81 3.92 -5.55 -27.24
N CYS A 82 5.03 -6.22 -26.99
CA CYS A 82 6.22 -6.13 -27.83
C CYS A 82 6.98 -7.44 -27.82
N ARG A 83 7.50 -7.82 -28.98
CA ARG A 83 8.50 -8.89 -29.12
C ARG A 83 9.80 -8.28 -29.59
N PHE A 84 10.88 -8.49 -28.84
CA PHE A 84 12.19 -7.94 -29.17
C PHE A 84 13.34 -8.89 -28.81
N TYR A 85 14.49 -8.66 -29.44
CA TYR A 85 15.73 -9.38 -29.23
C TYR A 85 16.88 -8.39 -29.11
N LEU A 86 17.78 -8.57 -28.15
CA LEU A 86 18.99 -7.75 -28.03
C LEU A 86 20.23 -8.51 -28.45
N HIS A 87 21.04 -7.96 -29.37
CA HIS A 87 22.35 -8.50 -29.71
C HIS A 87 23.35 -8.32 -28.58
N GLU A 88 23.27 -7.19 -27.88
CA GLU A 88 24.16 -6.80 -26.78
C GLU A 88 23.42 -5.98 -25.70
N LEU A 89 23.99 -5.95 -24.49
CA LEU A 89 23.57 -5.04 -23.43
C LEU A 89 24.45 -3.78 -23.50
N ARG A 90 23.81 -2.60 -23.41
CA ARG A 90 24.51 -1.32 -23.37
C ARG A 90 24.70 -0.84 -21.94
N GLU A 91 25.68 0.03 -21.73
CA GLU A 91 25.83 0.74 -20.46
C GLU A 91 24.63 1.66 -20.18
N GLY A 92 23.94 2.15 -21.23
CA GLY A 92 22.76 3.01 -21.15
C GLY A 92 21.41 2.29 -21.28
N VAL A 93 20.33 3.04 -21.05
CA VAL A 93 18.96 2.56 -21.31
C VAL A 93 18.77 2.20 -22.77
N GLN A 94 17.95 1.19 -23.01
CA GLN A 94 17.51 0.81 -24.34
C GLN A 94 16.00 0.99 -24.41
N THR A 95 15.56 2.08 -25.03
CA THR A 95 14.15 2.45 -25.14
C THR A 95 13.51 1.62 -26.24
N ILE A 96 12.51 0.83 -25.87
CA ILE A 96 11.74 0.01 -26.81
C ILE A 96 10.63 0.87 -27.41
N ALA A 97 9.83 1.51 -26.54
CA ALA A 97 8.78 2.45 -26.93
C ALA A 97 8.61 3.52 -25.86
N ILE A 98 8.47 4.78 -26.26
CA ILE A 98 8.17 5.91 -25.37
C ILE A 98 7.17 6.85 -26.02
N LYS A 99 6.15 7.24 -25.26
CA LYS A 99 5.37 8.45 -25.52
C LYS A 99 5.64 9.39 -24.36
N ASP A 100 6.46 10.41 -24.62
CA ASP A 100 7.01 11.25 -23.56
C ASP A 100 5.90 12.00 -22.80
N GLY A 101 6.01 12.01 -21.48
CA GLY A 101 4.95 12.51 -20.59
C GLY A 101 3.75 11.57 -20.41
N GLU A 102 3.80 10.32 -20.91
CA GLU A 102 2.69 9.36 -20.81
C GLU A 102 3.13 7.96 -20.38
N TYR A 103 3.92 7.24 -21.19
CA TYR A 103 4.38 5.88 -20.86
C TYR A 103 5.71 5.53 -21.52
N LEU A 104 6.41 4.55 -20.95
CA LEU A 104 7.74 4.13 -21.38
C LEU A 104 7.93 2.64 -21.12
N LEU A 105 8.33 1.90 -22.15
CA LEU A 105 8.86 0.54 -22.07
C LEU A 105 10.34 0.55 -22.43
N ARG A 106 11.20 0.09 -21.52
CA ARG A 106 12.65 0.08 -21.74
C ARG A 106 13.37 -1.03 -20.99
N VAL A 107 14.61 -1.27 -21.39
CA VAL A 107 15.60 -1.93 -20.55
C VAL A 107 16.36 -0.88 -19.75
N ASP A 108 16.39 -1.06 -18.42
CA ASP A 108 17.04 -0.17 -17.47
C ASP A 108 18.57 -0.22 -17.57
N TRP A 109 19.23 0.78 -16.97
CA TRP A 109 20.67 0.80 -16.82
C TRP A 109 21.17 -0.44 -16.05
N ALA A 110 22.37 -0.92 -16.37
CA ALA A 110 23.01 -1.97 -15.58
C ALA A 110 23.16 -1.60 -14.10
N ARG A 111 23.48 -0.33 -13.80
CA ARG A 111 23.56 0.20 -12.43
C ARG A 111 22.21 0.26 -11.70
N GLU A 112 21.10 0.25 -12.44
CA GLU A 112 19.73 0.21 -11.92
C GLU A 112 19.17 -1.23 -11.85
N GLY A 113 19.97 -2.23 -12.23
CA GLY A 113 19.59 -3.65 -12.20
C GLY A 113 19.49 -4.30 -13.58
N GLY A 114 19.43 -3.52 -14.68
CA GLY A 114 19.32 -4.04 -16.04
C GLY A 114 17.99 -4.74 -16.34
N ASN A 115 16.95 -4.44 -15.56
CA ASN A 115 15.63 -5.02 -15.70
C ASN A 115 14.89 -4.45 -16.92
N LEU A 116 14.02 -5.26 -17.51
CA LEU A 116 12.96 -4.75 -18.36
C LEU A 116 11.94 -4.03 -17.47
N SER A 117 11.59 -2.79 -17.80
CA SER A 117 10.70 -1.97 -16.97
C SER A 117 9.67 -1.23 -17.80
N PHE A 118 8.46 -1.12 -17.24
CA PHE A 118 7.36 -0.33 -17.81
C PHE A 118 6.94 0.76 -16.82
N PHE A 119 6.71 1.96 -17.36
CA PHE A 119 6.42 3.18 -16.62
C PHE A 119 5.18 3.85 -17.18
N VAL A 120 4.47 4.56 -16.32
CA VAL A 120 3.45 5.55 -16.67
C VAL A 120 3.70 6.86 -15.94
N TYR A 121 3.54 7.97 -16.64
CA TYR A 121 3.74 9.32 -16.13
C TYR A 121 2.44 9.84 -15.51
N LEU A 122 2.41 9.91 -14.19
CA LEU A 122 1.23 10.33 -13.41
C LEU A 122 1.61 11.45 -12.45
N GLY A 123 0.77 12.47 -12.36
CA GLY A 123 0.96 13.59 -11.42
C GLY A 123 2.33 14.29 -11.56
N GLY A 124 2.90 14.33 -12.77
CA GLY A 124 4.20 14.94 -13.04
C GLY A 124 5.41 14.06 -12.69
N ARG A 125 5.25 12.75 -12.50
CA ARG A 125 6.32 11.82 -12.08
C ARG A 125 6.22 10.49 -12.82
N TRP A 126 7.38 9.88 -13.13
CA TRP A 126 7.48 8.56 -13.77
C TRP A 126 7.36 7.38 -12.80
N GLU A 127 7.88 7.53 -11.58
CA GLU A 127 7.86 6.46 -10.58
C GLU A 127 6.54 6.44 -9.79
N SER A 128 6.02 5.28 -9.40
CA SER A 128 6.65 3.94 -9.45
C SER A 128 6.51 3.20 -10.80
N ARG A 129 7.54 2.41 -11.15
CA ARG A 129 7.57 1.47 -12.30
C ARG A 129 7.30 0.02 -11.91
N VAL A 130 6.88 -0.81 -12.88
CA VAL A 130 6.94 -2.27 -12.78
C VAL A 130 8.26 -2.76 -13.38
N SER A 131 9.02 -3.56 -12.62
CA SER A 131 10.29 -4.14 -13.06
C SER A 131 10.18 -5.66 -13.21
N GLY A 132 10.44 -6.11 -14.43
CA GLY A 132 10.48 -7.50 -14.87
C GLY A 132 11.83 -8.16 -14.64
N PRO A 133 12.20 -9.19 -15.43
CA PRO A 133 13.47 -9.88 -15.28
C PRO A 133 14.63 -8.99 -15.70
N VAL A 134 15.83 -9.32 -15.20
CA VAL A 134 17.08 -8.79 -15.74
C VAL A 134 17.25 -9.29 -17.17
N VAL A 135 17.38 -8.35 -18.10
CA VAL A 135 17.49 -8.67 -19.53
C VAL A 135 18.87 -9.21 -19.86
N LYS A 136 18.92 -10.23 -20.71
CA LYS A 136 20.14 -10.87 -21.20
C LYS A 136 20.26 -10.60 -22.70
N ALA A 137 21.48 -10.38 -23.15
CA ALA A 137 21.77 -10.38 -24.57
C ALA A 137 21.47 -11.76 -25.18
N ARG A 138 21.22 -11.76 -26.48
CA ARG A 138 20.99 -12.93 -27.32
C ARG A 138 19.79 -13.79 -26.88
N THR A 139 18.74 -13.13 -26.43
CA THR A 139 17.52 -13.77 -25.93
C THR A 139 16.30 -13.02 -26.47
N TRP A 140 15.28 -13.76 -26.91
CA TRP A 140 13.99 -13.21 -27.28
C TRP A 140 13.14 -12.92 -26.04
N TYR A 141 12.44 -11.79 -26.08
CA TYR A 141 11.53 -11.34 -25.04
C TYR A 141 10.17 -11.03 -25.65
N ASP A 142 9.17 -11.78 -25.21
CA ASP A 142 7.75 -11.53 -25.43
C ASP A 142 7.20 -10.79 -24.21
N VAL A 143 6.80 -9.55 -24.41
CA VAL A 143 6.38 -8.64 -23.35
C VAL A 143 4.96 -8.20 -23.59
N ARG A 144 4.17 -8.15 -22.52
CA ARG A 144 2.90 -7.45 -22.50
C ARG A 144 2.80 -6.64 -21.22
N ALA A 145 2.75 -5.32 -21.34
CA ALA A 145 2.66 -4.40 -20.23
C ALA A 145 1.32 -3.64 -20.29
N CYS A 146 0.62 -3.53 -19.17
CA CYS A 146 -0.68 -2.90 -19.09
C CYS A 146 -0.74 -1.95 -17.89
N TRP A 147 -1.37 -0.79 -18.09
CA TRP A 147 -1.77 0.08 -16.99
C TRP A 147 -3.29 0.09 -16.87
N THR A 148 -3.80 -0.42 -15.76
CA THR A 148 -5.24 -0.55 -15.51
C THR A 148 -5.89 0.75 -15.01
N GLY A 149 -5.09 1.78 -14.71
CA GLY A 149 -5.49 2.93 -13.91
C GLY A 149 -5.25 2.74 -12.40
N GLN A 150 -5.21 1.48 -11.94
CA GLN A 150 -4.94 1.10 -10.55
C GLN A 150 -3.51 0.56 -10.38
N ALA A 151 -3.04 -0.23 -11.35
CA ALA A 151 -1.77 -0.94 -11.28
C ALA A 151 -1.08 -1.07 -12.64
N LEU A 152 0.22 -1.31 -12.60
CA LEU A 152 1.02 -1.78 -13.73
C LEU A 152 1.15 -3.29 -13.64
N ASN A 153 0.75 -3.98 -14.71
CA ASN A 153 0.90 -5.41 -14.89
C ASN A 153 1.84 -5.64 -16.06
N MET A 154 2.81 -6.55 -15.93
CA MET A 154 3.69 -6.90 -17.04
C MET A 154 3.94 -8.40 -17.06
N THR A 155 3.70 -9.03 -18.20
CA THR A 155 4.09 -10.42 -18.45
C THR A 155 5.30 -10.44 -19.37
N VAL A 156 6.34 -11.19 -19.01
CA VAL A 156 7.57 -11.35 -19.79
C VAL A 156 7.84 -12.84 -19.94
N ASN A 157 7.80 -13.35 -21.18
CA ASN A 157 7.99 -14.78 -21.49
C ASN A 157 7.09 -15.71 -20.64
N GLY A 158 5.87 -15.27 -20.33
CA GLY A 158 4.89 -16.00 -19.52
C GLY A 158 4.98 -15.78 -18.00
N GLU A 159 6.02 -15.10 -17.50
CA GLU A 159 6.14 -14.74 -16.08
C GLU A 159 5.51 -13.38 -15.80
N ALA A 160 4.71 -13.28 -14.73
CA ALA A 160 3.94 -12.08 -14.39
C ALA A 160 4.62 -11.24 -13.31
N TYR A 161 4.58 -9.92 -13.50
CA TYR A 161 5.15 -8.89 -12.65
C TYR A 161 4.09 -7.81 -12.41
N HIS A 162 4.06 -7.23 -11.22
CA HIS A 162 3.00 -6.32 -10.79
C HIS A 162 3.52 -5.22 -9.87
N CYS A 163 2.96 -4.02 -9.99
CA CYS A 163 3.05 -2.99 -8.96
C CYS A 163 1.83 -2.06 -8.94
N ASN A 164 1.43 -1.60 -7.75
CA ASN A 164 0.39 -0.58 -7.62
C ASN A 164 0.85 0.75 -8.22
N ARG A 165 -0.03 1.40 -8.99
CA ARG A 165 0.26 2.65 -9.69
C ARG A 165 -1.02 3.41 -10.01
N MET A 166 -1.50 4.15 -9.01
CA MET A 166 -2.61 5.09 -9.13
C MET A 166 -2.11 6.52 -9.33
N GLY A 167 -2.93 7.36 -9.96
CA GLY A 167 -2.70 8.80 -10.06
C GLY A 167 -3.42 9.43 -11.25
N THR A 168 -3.45 10.76 -11.27
CA THR A 168 -3.99 11.54 -12.39
C THR A 168 -3.06 11.42 -13.61
N TYR A 169 -3.63 11.04 -14.74
CA TYR A 169 -2.94 11.02 -16.03
C TYR A 169 -3.26 12.28 -16.86
N THR A 170 -2.36 12.59 -17.78
CA THR A 170 -2.54 13.66 -18.77
C THR A 170 -2.13 13.09 -20.13
N THR A 171 -2.89 13.40 -21.18
CA THR A 171 -2.54 13.06 -22.56
C THR A 171 -1.74 14.18 -23.21
N THR A 172 -0.84 13.84 -24.11
CA THR A 172 0.02 14.81 -24.82
C THR A 172 -0.04 14.59 -26.33
N GLU A 173 0.41 15.60 -27.08
CA GLU A 173 0.67 15.47 -28.52
C GLU A 173 2.10 15.04 -28.84
N ASN A 174 2.89 14.64 -27.82
CA ASN A 174 4.23 14.14 -28.05
C ASN A 174 4.18 12.86 -28.89
N PRO A 175 5.13 12.68 -29.83
CA PRO A 175 5.12 11.52 -30.69
C PRO A 175 5.41 10.23 -29.91
N LEU A 176 4.92 9.11 -30.45
CA LEU A 176 5.40 7.79 -30.03
C LEU A 176 6.74 7.53 -30.72
N VAL A 177 7.79 7.31 -29.93
CA VAL A 177 9.11 6.95 -30.41
C VAL A 177 9.37 5.48 -30.15
N ILE A 178 9.69 4.73 -31.21
CA ILE A 178 10.03 3.31 -31.19
C ILE A 178 11.54 3.16 -31.43
N GLY A 179 12.22 2.46 -30.52
CA GLY A 179 13.69 2.38 -30.51
C GLY A 179 14.38 3.65 -29.98
N PRO A 180 15.73 3.70 -30.01
CA PRO A 180 16.62 2.66 -30.52
C PRO A 180 16.99 1.62 -29.46
N ILE A 181 17.14 0.38 -29.91
CA ILE A 181 17.73 -0.72 -29.13
C ILE A 181 18.91 -1.35 -29.88
N ALA A 182 19.79 -2.04 -29.15
CA ALA A 182 20.93 -2.78 -29.69
C ALA A 182 20.51 -4.17 -30.22
N GLY A 183 19.45 -4.20 -31.04
CA GLY A 183 18.84 -5.44 -31.48
C GLY A 183 17.61 -5.22 -32.35
N VAL A 184 16.76 -6.23 -32.46
CA VAL A 184 15.61 -6.25 -33.36
C VAL A 184 14.31 -6.12 -32.57
N ILE A 185 13.40 -5.25 -33.01
CA ILE A 185 12.00 -5.22 -32.55
C ILE A 185 11.17 -5.92 -33.62
N ASP A 186 10.67 -7.11 -33.31
CA ASP A 186 9.87 -7.93 -34.22
C ASP A 186 8.46 -7.34 -34.36
N THR A 187 7.80 -7.09 -33.23
CA THR A 187 6.44 -6.53 -33.25
C THR A 187 6.24 -5.55 -32.10
N LEU A 188 5.47 -4.49 -32.35
CA LEU A 188 4.90 -3.63 -31.32
C LEU A 188 3.39 -3.52 -31.53
N VAL A 189 2.61 -3.78 -30.49
CA VAL A 189 1.16 -3.65 -30.47
C VAL A 189 0.79 -2.70 -29.34
N ILE A 190 -0.04 -1.70 -29.65
CA ILE A 190 -0.65 -0.83 -28.65
C ILE A 190 -2.17 -0.95 -28.76
N ARG A 191 -2.81 -1.33 -27.67
CA ARG A 191 -4.27 -1.43 -27.55
C ARG A 191 -4.78 -0.48 -26.49
N ASN A 192 -5.84 0.25 -26.83
CA ASN A 192 -6.48 1.18 -25.91
C ASN A 192 -8.00 1.07 -25.97
N PRO A 193 -8.62 0.17 -25.18
CA PRO A 193 -10.06 -0.09 -25.23
C PRO A 193 -10.90 1.12 -24.79
N ALA A 194 -10.33 2.06 -24.02
CA ALA A 194 -11.03 3.26 -23.60
C ALA A 194 -11.45 4.14 -24.80
N ASN A 195 -10.66 4.18 -25.89
CA ASN A 195 -11.05 4.97 -27.06
C ASN A 195 -12.26 4.37 -27.79
N GLU A 196 -12.34 3.05 -27.91
CA GLU A 196 -13.52 2.38 -28.46
C GLU A 196 -14.76 2.74 -27.64
N ARG A 197 -14.65 2.67 -26.30
CA ARG A 197 -15.76 3.02 -25.42
C ARG A 197 -16.17 4.49 -25.54
N LEU A 198 -15.21 5.41 -25.52
CA LEU A 198 -15.47 6.84 -25.64
C LEU A 198 -16.06 7.22 -27.01
N ASN A 199 -15.66 6.54 -28.09
CA ASN A 199 -16.24 6.74 -29.43
C ASN A 199 -17.71 6.30 -29.47
N VAL A 200 -18.03 5.13 -28.90
CA VAL A 200 -19.42 4.67 -28.76
C VAL A 200 -20.23 5.67 -27.93
N LEU A 201 -19.70 6.09 -26.78
CA LEU A 201 -20.37 7.04 -25.89
C LEU A 201 -20.62 8.40 -26.58
N SER A 202 -19.66 8.89 -27.36
CA SER A 202 -19.76 10.16 -28.08
C SER A 202 -20.79 10.11 -29.20
N SER A 203 -20.84 9.01 -29.95
CA SER A 203 -21.82 8.82 -31.03
C SER A 203 -23.27 8.85 -30.55
N ILE A 204 -23.51 8.45 -29.30
CA ILE A 204 -24.84 8.49 -28.67
C ILE A 204 -25.21 9.93 -28.31
N VAL A 205 -24.27 10.71 -27.76
CA VAL A 205 -24.51 12.11 -27.39
C VAL A 205 -24.97 12.94 -28.59
N GLU A 206 -24.40 12.70 -29.77
CA GLU A 206 -24.76 13.43 -30.99
C GLU A 206 -26.18 13.13 -31.50
N GLN A 207 -26.80 12.03 -31.06
CA GLN A 207 -28.11 11.56 -31.54
C GLN A 207 -29.29 11.97 -30.65
N ASP A 208 -29.05 12.42 -29.41
CA ASP A 208 -30.12 12.77 -28.48
C ASP A 208 -30.44 14.27 -28.46
N SER A 209 -31.71 14.61 -28.69
CA SER A 209 -32.18 16.00 -28.74
C SER A 209 -32.76 16.54 -27.42
N ASP A 210 -33.09 15.69 -26.44
CA ASP A 210 -33.76 16.09 -25.18
C ASP A 210 -33.19 15.36 -23.95
N ALA A 211 -32.70 16.10 -22.95
CA ALA A 211 -32.14 15.53 -21.72
C ALA A 211 -33.22 15.24 -20.66
N PRO A 212 -33.50 13.98 -20.28
CA PRO A 212 -34.50 13.65 -19.26
C PRO A 212 -34.05 14.02 -17.84
N PHE A 213 -32.74 14.17 -17.60
CA PHE A 213 -32.17 14.64 -16.33
C PHE A 213 -31.57 16.04 -16.48
N ASP A 214 -32.42 17.06 -16.38
CA ASP A 214 -32.01 18.46 -16.25
C ASP A 214 -32.07 18.92 -14.79
N ALA A 215 -31.18 19.82 -14.37
CA ALA A 215 -31.10 20.32 -13.00
C ALA A 215 -32.40 21.01 -12.52
N GLY A 216 -33.30 21.37 -13.44
CA GLY A 216 -34.63 21.93 -13.18
C GLY A 216 -35.79 20.93 -13.19
N SER A 217 -35.56 19.66 -13.57
CA SER A 217 -36.56 18.60 -13.50
C SER A 217 -36.91 18.29 -12.04
N SER A 218 -38.18 18.04 -11.73
CA SER A 218 -38.67 17.99 -10.35
C SER A 218 -37.88 16.99 -9.49
N ARG A 219 -37.14 17.50 -8.48
CA ARG A 219 -36.39 16.75 -7.46
C ARG A 219 -37.15 15.61 -6.78
N LYS A 220 -38.47 15.50 -6.97
CA LYS A 220 -39.34 14.44 -6.44
C LYS A 220 -39.13 13.05 -7.09
N LEU A 221 -38.54 12.97 -8.28
CA LEU A 221 -38.18 11.69 -8.94
C LEU A 221 -36.75 11.21 -8.62
N LEU A 222 -36.00 12.01 -7.84
CA LEU A 222 -34.55 11.91 -7.67
C LEU A 222 -34.19 11.73 -6.19
N GLN A 223 -35.06 11.11 -5.40
CA GLN A 223 -34.79 10.90 -3.98
C GLN A 223 -33.56 10.00 -3.85
N PRO A 224 -32.45 10.50 -3.28
CA PRO A 224 -31.30 9.67 -3.00
C PRO A 224 -31.73 8.65 -1.95
N TRP A 225 -31.39 7.38 -2.16
CA TRP A 225 -31.44 6.42 -1.07
C TRP A 225 -30.30 6.78 -0.11
N THR A 226 -30.56 7.71 0.81
CA THR A 226 -29.65 7.95 1.93
C THR A 226 -29.96 6.90 2.98
N TRP A 227 -28.93 6.21 3.46
CA TRP A 227 -29.08 5.17 4.47
C TRP A 227 -29.31 5.77 5.88
N GLY A 228 -30.10 6.83 6.00
CA GLY A 228 -30.36 7.53 7.27
C GLY A 228 -31.29 8.75 7.25
N LYS A 229 -31.61 9.39 6.10
CA LYS A 229 -32.47 10.59 6.07
C LYS A 229 -33.74 10.31 5.25
N ASP A 230 -34.89 10.51 5.87
CA ASP A 230 -36.21 10.51 5.19
C ASP A 230 -36.40 11.76 4.32
N ASP A 231 -35.46 12.70 4.36
CA ASP A 231 -35.47 13.97 3.62
C ASP A 231 -34.58 13.93 2.37
N VAL A 232 -34.95 14.76 1.38
CA VAL A 232 -34.17 14.98 0.15
C VAL A 232 -32.86 15.68 0.51
N ASP A 233 -31.72 14.97 0.41
CA ASP A 233 -30.39 15.57 0.52
C ASP A 233 -30.06 16.34 -0.76
N PRO A 234 -29.98 17.69 -0.72
CA PRO A 234 -29.75 18.51 -1.90
C PRO A 234 -28.36 18.34 -2.52
N ASN A 235 -27.43 17.67 -1.83
CA ASN A 235 -26.06 17.48 -2.28
C ASN A 235 -25.82 16.11 -2.93
N THR A 236 -26.89 15.36 -3.17
CA THR A 236 -26.82 14.04 -3.80
C THR A 236 -27.85 13.93 -4.92
N LEU A 237 -27.56 13.12 -5.93
CA LEU A 237 -28.39 12.95 -7.11
C LEU A 237 -28.35 11.51 -7.60
N ALA A 238 -29.44 10.79 -7.36
CA ALA A 238 -29.61 9.43 -7.88
C ALA A 238 -29.77 9.47 -9.40
N ILE A 239 -28.94 8.70 -10.11
CA ILE A 239 -29.02 8.50 -11.56
C ILE A 239 -29.35 7.04 -11.91
N GLY A 240 -29.30 6.13 -10.94
CA GLY A 240 -29.77 4.74 -11.00
C GLY A 240 -30.28 4.31 -9.62
N GLY A 241 -31.28 3.44 -9.57
CA GLY A 241 -32.05 3.08 -8.37
C GLY A 241 -33.52 2.87 -8.69
N ASP A 242 -34.39 2.84 -7.68
CA ASP A 242 -35.84 2.61 -7.83
C ASP A 242 -36.45 3.47 -8.95
N LYS A 243 -36.94 2.83 -10.01
CA LYS A 243 -37.56 3.41 -11.22
C LYS A 243 -36.62 4.25 -12.10
N LEU A 244 -35.32 4.26 -11.84
CA LEU A 244 -34.34 5.02 -12.63
C LEU A 244 -33.57 4.16 -13.64
N TRP A 245 -33.59 2.83 -13.48
CA TRP A 245 -32.86 1.92 -14.37
C TRP A 245 -33.45 1.82 -15.78
N ASP A 246 -34.76 2.02 -15.96
CA ASP A 246 -35.45 1.93 -17.26
C ASP A 246 -34.89 2.88 -18.33
N ALA A 247 -34.24 3.97 -17.91
CA ALA A 247 -33.67 4.97 -18.81
C ALA A 247 -32.22 4.65 -19.25
N TRP A 248 -31.59 3.63 -18.64
CA TRP A 248 -30.25 3.17 -19.00
C TRP A 248 -30.29 2.22 -20.19
N GLN A 249 -29.15 2.08 -20.87
CA GLN A 249 -29.05 1.23 -22.06
C GLN A 249 -27.80 0.36 -22.05
N ALA A 250 -27.95 -0.88 -22.49
CA ALA A 250 -26.83 -1.76 -22.75
C ALA A 250 -26.27 -1.50 -24.16
N LYS A 251 -24.95 -1.34 -24.30
CA LYS A 251 -24.28 -1.10 -25.58
C LYS A 251 -23.01 -1.94 -25.71
N ASN A 252 -22.55 -2.06 -26.96
CA ASN A 252 -21.28 -2.67 -27.34
C ASN A 252 -21.04 -4.09 -26.76
N GLY A 253 -22.09 -4.91 -26.71
CA GLY A 253 -22.02 -6.28 -26.19
C GLY A 253 -22.30 -6.42 -24.69
N MET A 254 -22.86 -5.41 -24.04
CA MET A 254 -23.43 -5.57 -22.69
C MET A 254 -24.77 -6.29 -22.79
N ASP A 255 -24.90 -7.42 -22.11
CA ASP A 255 -26.19 -8.07 -21.86
C ASP A 255 -26.74 -7.56 -20.52
N ALA A 256 -27.86 -6.82 -20.55
CA ALA A 256 -28.44 -6.24 -19.34
C ALA A 256 -29.93 -6.53 -19.21
N GLY A 257 -30.32 -6.98 -18.02
CA GLY A 257 -31.71 -7.10 -17.59
C GLY A 257 -32.04 -5.93 -16.66
N PHE A 258 -33.03 -5.13 -17.04
CA PHE A 258 -33.48 -3.96 -16.27
C PHE A 258 -34.70 -4.33 -15.44
N GLN A 259 -34.64 -4.02 -14.15
CA GLN A 259 -35.73 -4.15 -13.20
C GLN A 259 -35.96 -2.80 -12.50
N GLN A 260 -37.07 -2.69 -11.77
CA GLN A 260 -37.43 -1.43 -11.12
C GLN A 260 -36.35 -0.95 -10.14
N ASP A 261 -35.78 -1.85 -9.33
CA ASP A 261 -34.86 -1.54 -8.24
C ASP A 261 -33.40 -1.95 -8.52
N HIS A 262 -33.12 -2.69 -9.59
CA HIS A 262 -31.78 -3.12 -9.95
C HIS A 262 -31.59 -3.30 -11.47
N VAL A 263 -30.33 -3.43 -11.88
CA VAL A 263 -29.94 -3.87 -13.22
C VAL A 263 -28.90 -4.98 -13.12
N SER A 264 -29.17 -6.11 -13.75
CA SER A 264 -28.22 -7.21 -13.91
C SER A 264 -27.43 -7.02 -15.21
N CYS A 265 -26.12 -7.08 -15.16
CA CYS A 265 -25.23 -6.87 -16.31
C CYS A 265 -24.25 -8.04 -16.49
N ARG A 266 -24.05 -8.45 -17.74
CA ARG A 266 -23.03 -9.41 -18.15
C ARG A 266 -22.24 -8.87 -19.35
N PRO A 267 -20.99 -8.45 -19.16
CA PRO A 267 -20.19 -7.90 -20.24
C PRO A 267 -19.65 -9.01 -21.15
N ALA A 268 -19.85 -8.90 -22.47
CA ALA A 268 -19.24 -9.79 -23.45
C ALA A 268 -17.76 -9.46 -23.75
N SER A 269 -17.33 -8.24 -23.41
CA SER A 269 -15.95 -7.76 -23.58
C SER A 269 -15.66 -6.58 -22.65
N ILE A 270 -14.40 -6.15 -22.55
CA ILE A 270 -13.98 -4.93 -21.82
C ILE A 270 -14.56 -3.63 -22.41
N SER A 271 -15.09 -3.68 -23.62
CA SER A 271 -15.70 -2.53 -24.30
C SER A 271 -17.23 -2.52 -24.16
N ALA A 272 -17.82 -3.60 -23.61
CA ALA A 272 -19.23 -3.67 -23.28
C ALA A 272 -19.56 -2.69 -22.15
N MET A 273 -20.65 -1.94 -22.32
CA MET A 273 -20.98 -0.85 -21.41
C MET A 273 -22.46 -0.74 -21.09
N LEU A 274 -22.73 -0.36 -19.84
CA LEU A 274 -24.01 0.10 -19.36
C LEU A 274 -23.99 1.64 -19.39
N VAL A 275 -24.81 2.25 -20.24
CA VAL A 275 -24.78 3.69 -20.55
C VAL A 275 -25.92 4.40 -19.83
N SER A 276 -25.61 5.47 -19.12
CA SER A 276 -26.57 6.34 -18.43
C SER A 276 -27.53 6.97 -19.43
N PRO A 277 -28.71 7.48 -19.02
CA PRO A 277 -29.54 8.42 -19.80
C PRO A 277 -28.83 9.77 -20.05
N GLN A 278 -29.42 10.67 -20.84
CA GLN A 278 -28.81 11.98 -21.14
C GLN A 278 -28.85 12.84 -19.88
N LEU A 279 -27.71 13.45 -19.57
CA LEU A 279 -27.51 14.25 -18.38
C LEU A 279 -27.26 15.71 -18.77
N ASN A 280 -27.65 16.62 -17.88
CA ASN A 280 -27.28 18.04 -17.93
C ASN A 280 -26.97 18.54 -16.52
N ILE A 281 -26.07 17.83 -15.83
CA ILE A 281 -25.87 17.99 -14.38
C ILE A 281 -24.57 18.75 -14.12
N PRO A 282 -24.62 19.89 -13.40
CA PRO A 282 -23.42 20.54 -12.88
C PRO A 282 -22.73 19.64 -11.84
N ILE A 283 -21.49 19.24 -12.10
CA ILE A 283 -20.77 18.22 -11.29
C ILE A 283 -19.68 18.79 -10.37
N ALA A 284 -19.47 20.11 -10.39
CA ALA A 284 -18.44 20.77 -9.57
C ALA A 284 -18.60 20.52 -8.05
N ALA A 285 -19.84 20.39 -7.58
CA ALA A 285 -20.15 20.10 -6.17
C ALA A 285 -20.34 18.60 -5.88
N MET A 286 -20.20 17.72 -6.88
CA MET A 286 -20.41 16.27 -6.74
C MET A 286 -19.18 15.52 -7.27
N PRO A 287 -18.09 15.45 -6.49
CA PRO A 287 -16.84 14.82 -6.94
C PRO A 287 -16.87 13.29 -6.87
N TYR A 288 -17.95 12.68 -6.36
CA TYR A 288 -18.06 11.23 -6.21
C TYR A 288 -19.22 10.64 -7.01
N LEU A 289 -18.98 9.46 -7.60
CA LEU A 289 -20.02 8.52 -8.02
C LEU A 289 -20.00 7.32 -7.07
N CYS A 290 -21.10 7.12 -6.35
CA CYS A 290 -21.27 6.04 -5.40
C CYS A 290 -22.15 4.95 -6.04
N LEU A 291 -21.66 3.71 -6.05
CA LEU A 291 -22.29 2.55 -6.68
C LEU A 291 -22.53 1.46 -5.63
N ASP A 292 -23.77 0.99 -5.50
CA ASP A 292 -24.09 -0.15 -4.64
C ASP A 292 -24.33 -1.40 -5.48
N PHE A 293 -23.47 -2.41 -5.28
CA PHE A 293 -23.58 -3.71 -5.91
C PHE A 293 -24.28 -4.70 -4.98
N ALA A 294 -25.40 -5.28 -5.45
CA ALA A 294 -26.07 -6.38 -4.78
C ALA A 294 -25.32 -7.70 -4.99
N GLU A 295 -24.77 -7.89 -6.19
CA GLU A 295 -23.92 -9.03 -6.56
C GLU A 295 -22.77 -8.52 -7.42
N ALA A 296 -21.53 -8.85 -7.05
CA ALA A 296 -20.33 -8.60 -7.84
C ALA A 296 -19.16 -9.40 -7.28
N VAL A 297 -18.08 -9.51 -8.06
CA VAL A 297 -16.79 -10.02 -7.55
C VAL A 297 -16.03 -8.84 -6.95
N ALA A 298 -15.73 -8.92 -5.64
CA ALA A 298 -14.92 -7.92 -4.98
C ALA A 298 -13.52 -7.83 -5.61
N GLY A 299 -13.02 -6.60 -5.80
CA GLY A 299 -11.76 -6.33 -6.50
C GLY A 299 -11.86 -6.42 -8.03
N GLN A 300 -13.04 -6.73 -8.60
CA GLN A 300 -13.24 -6.65 -10.04
C GLN A 300 -12.98 -5.23 -10.54
N LEU A 301 -12.20 -5.11 -11.61
CA LEU A 301 -11.87 -3.82 -12.19
C LEU A 301 -13.02 -3.31 -13.08
N GLY A 302 -13.48 -2.09 -12.80
CA GLY A 302 -14.44 -1.35 -13.59
C GLY A 302 -13.84 -0.07 -14.19
N TYR A 303 -14.51 0.46 -15.21
CA TYR A 303 -14.21 1.76 -15.78
C TYR A 303 -15.48 2.61 -15.87
N LEU A 304 -15.35 3.86 -15.45
CA LEU A 304 -16.30 4.93 -15.65
C LEU A 304 -15.82 5.81 -16.81
N ASP A 305 -16.50 5.73 -17.95
CA ASP A 305 -16.28 6.65 -19.07
C ASP A 305 -17.27 7.81 -18.95
N LEU A 306 -16.80 9.03 -19.19
CA LEU A 306 -17.60 10.25 -19.09
C LEU A 306 -17.45 11.18 -20.28
N ILE A 307 -18.53 11.91 -20.56
CA ILE A 307 -18.55 13.08 -21.45
C ILE A 307 -19.12 14.25 -20.68
N SER A 308 -18.40 15.37 -20.67
CA SER A 308 -18.82 16.67 -20.15
C SER A 308 -18.71 17.74 -21.23
N ASP A 309 -19.15 18.96 -20.93
CA ASP A 309 -18.87 20.13 -21.77
C ASP A 309 -17.39 20.55 -21.81
N ALA A 310 -16.58 20.04 -20.87
CA ALA A 310 -15.14 20.26 -20.84
C ALA A 310 -14.31 19.21 -21.59
N GLY A 311 -14.91 18.06 -21.94
CA GLY A 311 -14.24 17.00 -22.69
C GLY A 311 -14.71 15.61 -22.30
N CYS A 312 -13.90 14.60 -22.59
CA CYS A 312 -14.17 13.21 -22.25
C CYS A 312 -13.01 12.57 -21.48
N GLY A 313 -13.30 11.50 -20.74
CA GLY A 313 -12.26 10.82 -19.96
C GLY A 313 -12.73 9.48 -19.41
N THR A 314 -11.78 8.74 -18.85
CA THR A 314 -12.00 7.40 -18.30
C THR A 314 -11.37 7.35 -16.91
N ILE A 315 -12.11 6.80 -15.95
CA ILE A 315 -11.65 6.57 -14.58
C ILE A 315 -11.75 5.08 -14.30
N SER A 316 -10.71 4.48 -13.75
CA SER A 316 -10.77 3.09 -13.27
C SER A 316 -11.24 3.05 -11.82
N PHE A 317 -11.98 2.02 -11.43
CA PHE A 317 -12.35 1.76 -10.04
C PHE A 317 -12.33 0.25 -9.76
N GLU A 318 -12.17 -0.13 -8.49
CA GLU A 318 -12.31 -1.52 -8.05
C GLU A 318 -13.67 -1.67 -7.36
N VAL A 319 -14.39 -2.75 -7.69
CA VAL A 319 -15.68 -3.04 -7.08
C VAL A 319 -15.45 -3.47 -5.62
N ALA A 320 -16.12 -2.80 -4.69
CA ALA A 320 -16.10 -3.13 -3.27
C ALA A 320 -16.79 -4.48 -3.00
N ASN A 321 -16.64 -5.01 -1.78
CA ASN A 321 -17.40 -6.19 -1.35
C ASN A 321 -18.92 -5.91 -1.46
N PRO A 322 -19.74 -6.84 -1.97
CA PRO A 322 -21.19 -6.69 -1.96
C PRO A 322 -21.70 -6.34 -0.56
N GLY A 323 -22.48 -5.26 -0.46
CA GLY A 323 -22.93 -4.69 0.82
C GLY A 323 -22.10 -3.50 1.34
N SER A 324 -20.95 -3.21 0.74
CA SER A 324 -20.23 -1.93 0.88
C SER A 324 -20.35 -1.12 -0.42
N PRO A 325 -20.48 0.22 -0.34
CA PRO A 325 -20.49 1.05 -1.53
C PRO A 325 -19.13 1.05 -2.22
N THR A 326 -19.17 1.01 -3.55
CA THR A 326 -18.02 1.32 -4.40
C THR A 326 -17.99 2.82 -4.65
N ILE A 327 -16.92 3.48 -4.22
CA ILE A 327 -16.75 4.93 -4.33
C ILE A 327 -15.76 5.25 -5.44
N VAL A 328 -16.25 5.95 -6.47
CA VAL A 328 -15.42 6.43 -7.57
C VAL A 328 -15.15 7.92 -7.35
N ALA A 329 -13.87 8.26 -7.10
CA ALA A 329 -13.42 9.65 -7.01
C ALA A 329 -13.29 10.23 -8.42
N CYS A 330 -14.30 10.95 -8.87
CA CYS A 330 -14.40 11.34 -10.27
C CYS A 330 -13.43 12.46 -10.67
N THR A 331 -12.92 13.22 -9.68
CA THR A 331 -11.88 14.24 -9.86
C THR A 331 -10.54 13.68 -10.35
N GLN A 332 -10.38 12.35 -10.41
CA GLN A 332 -9.24 11.70 -11.07
C GLN A 332 -9.17 11.99 -12.57
N SER A 333 -10.29 12.35 -13.20
CA SER A 333 -10.35 12.78 -14.60
C SER A 333 -10.44 14.30 -14.70
N GLN A 334 -9.61 14.91 -15.56
CA GLN A 334 -9.70 16.34 -15.89
C GLN A 334 -11.02 16.70 -16.59
N ALA A 335 -11.69 15.72 -17.21
CA ALA A 335 -13.00 15.92 -17.82
C ALA A 335 -14.12 16.05 -16.79
N TRP A 336 -13.88 15.78 -15.50
CA TRP A 336 -14.87 15.95 -14.43
C TRP A 336 -15.01 17.41 -13.99
N THR A 337 -15.51 18.24 -14.88
CA THR A 337 -15.83 19.64 -14.60
C THR A 337 -16.96 20.12 -15.51
N GLY A 338 -17.52 21.29 -15.20
CA GLY A 338 -18.68 21.84 -15.91
C GLY A 338 -19.93 20.98 -15.75
N LYS A 339 -20.54 20.59 -16.87
CA LYS A 339 -21.75 19.77 -16.91
C LYS A 339 -21.48 18.41 -17.54
N VAL A 340 -21.78 17.34 -16.79
CA VAL A 340 -21.76 15.98 -17.34
C VAL A 340 -22.95 15.78 -18.29
N ARG A 341 -22.68 15.14 -19.42
CA ARG A 341 -23.61 14.84 -20.50
C ARG A 341 -23.99 13.37 -20.55
N ARG A 342 -23.02 12.49 -20.33
CA ARG A 342 -23.21 11.04 -20.29
C ARG A 342 -22.16 10.37 -19.39
N LEU A 343 -22.56 9.23 -18.83
CA LEU A 343 -21.70 8.31 -18.10
C LEU A 343 -21.89 6.91 -18.67
N ALA A 344 -20.86 6.08 -18.61
CA ALA A 344 -20.96 4.66 -18.91
C ALA A 344 -20.09 3.84 -17.96
N LEU A 345 -20.63 2.71 -17.53
CA LEU A 345 -19.93 1.73 -16.70
C LEU A 345 -19.55 0.53 -17.56
N SER A 346 -18.29 0.14 -17.53
CA SER A 346 -17.77 -1.09 -18.14
C SER A 346 -16.91 -1.86 -17.15
N PHE A 347 -16.68 -3.13 -17.41
CA PHE A 347 -15.92 -4.01 -16.51
C PHE A 347 -14.88 -4.79 -17.29
N ALA A 348 -13.69 -4.94 -16.70
CA ALA A 348 -12.57 -5.61 -17.35
C ALA A 348 -12.81 -7.12 -17.50
N ASP A 349 -13.40 -7.73 -16.47
CA ASP A 349 -13.72 -9.16 -16.42
C ASP A 349 -15.17 -9.43 -16.88
N PRO A 350 -15.43 -10.59 -17.52
CA PRO A 350 -16.77 -11.00 -17.95
C PRO A 350 -17.68 -11.45 -16.78
N ASN A 351 -17.29 -11.16 -15.54
CA ASN A 351 -18.05 -11.52 -14.35
C ASN A 351 -19.36 -10.71 -14.31
N PRO A 352 -20.50 -11.37 -14.03
CA PRO A 352 -21.77 -10.69 -13.91
C PRO A 352 -21.77 -9.75 -12.70
N VAL A 353 -22.47 -8.63 -12.83
CA VAL A 353 -22.67 -7.66 -11.75
C VAL A 353 -24.15 -7.28 -11.68
N VAL A 354 -24.65 -7.02 -10.47
CA VAL A 354 -26.01 -6.52 -10.23
C VAL A 354 -25.90 -5.20 -9.48
N LEU A 355 -26.25 -4.10 -10.15
CA LEU A 355 -26.25 -2.77 -9.56
C LEU A 355 -27.63 -2.47 -9.00
N SER A 356 -27.65 -2.01 -7.75
CA SER A 356 -28.87 -1.58 -7.06
C SER A 356 -28.99 -0.06 -6.99
N GLN A 357 -27.86 0.65 -6.98
CA GLN A 357 -27.86 2.12 -6.94
C GLN A 357 -26.66 2.73 -7.67
N ALA A 358 -26.89 3.90 -8.28
CA ALA A 358 -25.85 4.79 -8.78
C ALA A 358 -26.19 6.24 -8.42
N THR A 359 -25.34 6.90 -7.63
CA THR A 359 -25.62 8.25 -7.10
C THR A 359 -24.40 9.16 -7.20
N LEU A 360 -24.60 10.37 -7.73
CA LEU A 360 -23.62 11.45 -7.68
C LEU A 360 -23.74 12.16 -6.32
N ALA A 361 -22.62 12.46 -5.68
CA ALA A 361 -22.62 13.01 -4.33
C ALA A 361 -21.43 13.93 -4.05
N ASP A 362 -21.62 14.86 -3.09
CA ASP A 362 -20.58 15.73 -2.54
C ASP A 362 -19.58 15.02 -1.61
N ARG A 363 -19.96 13.82 -1.15
CA ARG A 363 -19.19 12.95 -0.23
C ARG A 363 -19.44 11.46 -0.52
N PRO A 364 -18.59 10.55 -0.02
CA PRO A 364 -18.87 9.12 -0.09
C PRO A 364 -20.17 8.76 0.64
N ILE A 365 -21.12 8.13 -0.07
CA ILE A 365 -22.40 7.68 0.49
C ILE A 365 -22.68 6.23 0.08
N GLY A 366 -23.64 5.60 0.76
CA GLY A 366 -24.09 4.25 0.47
C GLY A 366 -24.41 3.47 1.74
N ARG A 367 -24.49 2.14 1.63
CA ARG A 367 -24.79 1.29 2.79
C ARG A 367 -23.69 1.39 3.84
N PRO A 368 -24.00 1.68 5.12
CA PRO A 368 -22.99 1.66 6.17
C PRO A 368 -22.49 0.25 6.43
N ALA A 369 -21.21 0.12 6.75
CA ALA A 369 -20.57 -1.16 7.07
C ALA A 369 -19.83 -1.01 8.40
N LEU A 370 -20.55 -1.26 9.49
CA LEU A 370 -20.02 -1.15 10.85
C LEU A 370 -19.06 -2.29 11.16
N TYR A 371 -17.77 -1.98 11.16
CA TYR A 371 -16.69 -2.92 11.42
C TYR A 371 -16.13 -2.75 12.84
N ILE A 372 -16.28 -3.79 13.66
CA ILE A 372 -15.73 -3.83 15.02
C ILE A 372 -14.24 -4.19 14.91
N ARG A 373 -13.42 -3.18 14.63
CA ARG A 373 -11.97 -3.29 14.48
C ARG A 373 -11.34 -3.88 15.74
N SER A 374 -11.55 -3.23 16.87
CA SER A 374 -11.00 -3.66 18.16
C SER A 374 -12.09 -3.84 19.21
N LEU A 375 -11.93 -4.90 20.00
CA LEU A 375 -12.68 -5.12 21.23
C LEU A 375 -11.69 -5.76 22.20
N ALA A 376 -11.32 -5.03 23.25
CA ALA A 376 -10.25 -5.43 24.15
C ALA A 376 -10.55 -5.05 25.60
N PRO A 377 -10.03 -5.81 26.59
CA PRO A 377 -9.97 -5.32 27.95
C PRO A 377 -9.07 -4.08 28.01
N GLY A 378 -9.43 -3.09 28.83
CA GLY A 378 -8.64 -1.88 28.97
C GLY A 378 -7.29 -2.08 29.68
N ARG A 379 -7.00 -3.28 30.20
CA ARG A 379 -5.70 -3.68 30.76
C ARG A 379 -5.34 -5.06 30.27
N ALA A 380 -4.04 -5.33 30.15
CA ALA A 380 -3.52 -6.65 29.78
C ALA A 380 -3.91 -7.75 30.79
N LYS A 381 -4.09 -7.40 32.07
CA LYS A 381 -4.45 -8.33 33.15
C LYS A 381 -5.57 -7.72 34.00
N LEU A 382 -6.73 -8.37 33.99
CA LEU A 382 -7.90 -8.00 34.80
C LEU A 382 -7.84 -8.69 36.16
N ARG A 383 -8.27 -8.01 37.23
CA ARG A 383 -8.27 -8.57 38.59
C ARG A 383 -9.64 -8.41 39.29
N PRO A 384 -10.00 -9.33 40.21
CA PRO A 384 -11.25 -9.24 40.93
C PRO A 384 -11.33 -7.99 41.80
N GLY A 385 -12.53 -7.42 41.94
CA GLY A 385 -12.83 -6.26 42.78
C GLY A 385 -12.28 -4.92 42.27
N ARG A 386 -11.53 -4.90 41.16
CA ARG A 386 -11.01 -3.66 40.57
C ARG A 386 -12.04 -3.04 39.63
N LYS A 387 -11.99 -1.71 39.52
CA LYS A 387 -12.61 -0.98 38.41
C LYS A 387 -11.81 -1.25 37.15
N GLU A 388 -12.35 -2.12 36.30
CA GLU A 388 -11.79 -2.48 35.00
C GLU A 388 -12.59 -1.82 33.86
N SER A 389 -12.09 -1.94 32.63
CA SER A 389 -12.79 -1.45 31.45
C SER A 389 -12.73 -2.40 30.27
N ILE A 390 -13.67 -2.23 29.35
CA ILE A 390 -13.71 -2.86 28.02
C ILE A 390 -13.79 -1.72 27.02
N VAL A 391 -12.96 -1.79 25.99
CA VAL A 391 -12.81 -0.73 24.99
C VAL A 391 -13.21 -1.29 23.62
N LEU A 392 -14.14 -0.62 22.97
CA LEU A 392 -14.51 -0.79 21.58
C LEU A 392 -13.72 0.22 20.74
N GLY A 393 -13.17 -0.23 19.62
CA GLY A 393 -12.90 0.60 18.46
C GLY A 393 -13.79 0.19 17.28
N LEU A 394 -14.65 1.11 16.84
CA LEU A 394 -15.58 0.91 15.73
C LEU A 394 -15.14 1.75 14.54
N GLN A 395 -15.07 1.14 13.36
CA GLN A 395 -14.82 1.81 12.09
C GLN A 395 -16.02 1.63 11.17
N ASN A 396 -16.38 2.63 10.39
CA ASN A 396 -17.39 2.49 9.34
C ASN A 396 -16.70 2.38 7.98
N VAL A 397 -16.69 1.20 7.37
CA VAL A 397 -16.05 0.95 6.06
C VAL A 397 -17.04 0.98 4.90
N GLY A 398 -18.17 1.64 5.10
CA GLY A 398 -19.20 1.85 4.10
C GLY A 398 -19.65 3.31 4.07
N GLY A 399 -20.87 3.55 3.59
CA GLY A 399 -21.43 4.91 3.56
C GLY A 399 -21.75 5.44 4.95
N GLU A 400 -22.00 6.75 5.06
CA GLU A 400 -22.23 7.45 6.32
C GLU A 400 -23.27 6.79 7.24
N ALA A 401 -22.97 6.75 8.53
CA ALA A 401 -23.89 6.30 9.57
C ALA A 401 -24.08 7.38 10.65
N GLU A 402 -25.33 7.60 11.03
CA GLU A 402 -25.74 8.46 12.16
C GLU A 402 -26.38 7.59 13.26
N ASP A 403 -26.42 8.11 14.49
CA ASP A 403 -27.11 7.50 15.65
C ASP A 403 -26.76 6.02 15.88
N ILE A 404 -25.46 5.71 15.87
CA ILE A 404 -24.97 4.33 15.96
C ILE A 404 -25.08 3.87 17.42
N GLU A 405 -26.02 2.97 17.71
CA GLU A 405 -26.16 2.34 19.04
C GLU A 405 -25.06 1.29 19.21
N VAL A 406 -24.18 1.50 20.19
CA VAL A 406 -23.21 0.49 20.65
C VAL A 406 -23.62 -0.02 22.02
N SER A 407 -23.69 -1.34 22.19
CA SER A 407 -24.18 -1.94 23.42
C SER A 407 -23.39 -3.18 23.84
N LEU A 408 -23.23 -3.35 25.16
CA LEU A 408 -22.65 -4.54 25.76
C LEU A 408 -23.70 -5.43 26.40
N ARG A 409 -23.64 -6.72 26.09
CA ARG A 409 -24.31 -7.78 26.83
C ARG A 409 -23.29 -8.49 27.71
N VAL A 410 -23.44 -8.33 29.01
CA VAL A 410 -22.55 -8.93 30.01
C VAL A 410 -23.23 -10.11 30.72
N PRO A 411 -22.47 -11.15 31.12
CA PRO A 411 -23.00 -12.31 31.81
C PRO A 411 -23.23 -12.00 33.30
N ARG A 412 -23.88 -12.94 34.01
CA ARG A 412 -23.93 -12.90 35.48
C ARG A 412 -22.50 -12.89 36.05
N GLY A 413 -22.25 -12.03 37.04
CA GLY A 413 -20.95 -11.89 37.70
C GLY A 413 -20.13 -10.68 37.26
N ILE A 414 -20.52 -10.01 36.17
CA ILE A 414 -20.01 -8.69 35.78
C ILE A 414 -21.03 -7.63 36.20
N LYS A 415 -20.57 -6.60 36.92
CA LYS A 415 -21.35 -5.41 37.24
C LYS A 415 -20.85 -4.23 36.42
N LEU A 416 -21.65 -3.75 35.48
CA LEU A 416 -21.36 -2.52 34.75
C LEU A 416 -21.47 -1.30 35.67
N LEU A 417 -20.56 -0.35 35.51
CA LEU A 417 -20.48 0.91 36.22
C LEU A 417 -20.94 2.06 35.31
N GLY A 418 -22.14 1.96 34.77
CA GLY A 418 -22.70 2.90 33.81
C GLY A 418 -23.74 2.22 32.92
N GLU A 419 -24.18 2.94 31.89
CA GLU A 419 -25.13 2.41 30.92
C GLU A 419 -24.48 1.37 30.02
N ALA A 420 -25.21 0.28 29.75
CA ALA A 420 -24.76 -0.76 28.82
C ALA A 420 -24.82 -0.30 27.36
N LYS A 421 -25.64 0.72 27.06
CA LYS A 421 -25.80 1.31 25.74
C LYS A 421 -25.14 2.69 25.71
N GLN A 422 -24.49 2.99 24.60
CA GLN A 422 -23.94 4.30 24.28
C GLN A 422 -24.26 4.60 22.80
N THR A 423 -24.12 5.85 22.39
CA THR A 423 -24.36 6.28 21.01
C THR A 423 -23.11 6.93 20.46
N ILE A 424 -22.65 6.48 19.29
CA ILE A 424 -21.68 7.20 18.46
C ILE A 424 -22.50 8.05 17.48
N PRO A 425 -22.45 9.40 17.55
CA PRO A 425 -23.38 10.25 16.81
C PRO A 425 -23.28 10.13 15.30
N TYR A 426 -22.06 9.99 14.77
CA TYR A 426 -21.79 9.95 13.35
C TYR A 426 -20.47 9.24 13.06
N LEU A 427 -20.43 8.44 12.00
CA LEU A 427 -19.21 7.95 11.35
C LEU A 427 -19.38 8.06 9.83
N GLY A 428 -18.54 8.85 9.18
CA GLY A 428 -18.39 8.88 7.73
C GLY A 428 -17.74 7.58 7.21
N MET A 429 -17.43 7.55 5.92
CA MET A 429 -16.65 6.46 5.36
C MET A 429 -15.22 6.50 5.90
N ASP A 430 -14.74 5.33 6.32
CA ASP A 430 -13.45 5.06 6.98
C ASP A 430 -13.22 5.76 8.32
N ASP A 431 -14.17 6.56 8.80
CA ASP A 431 -14.13 7.17 10.14
C ASP A 431 -14.11 6.09 11.22
N PHE A 432 -13.45 6.45 12.32
CA PHE A 432 -13.25 5.60 13.48
C PHE A 432 -13.59 6.34 14.77
N ASP A 433 -14.26 5.67 15.69
CA ASP A 433 -14.48 6.18 17.04
C ASP A 433 -14.47 5.05 18.07
N MET A 434 -14.35 5.42 19.35
CA MET A 434 -14.20 4.50 20.47
C MET A 434 -15.30 4.68 21.50
N ALA A 435 -15.72 3.56 22.08
CA ALA A 435 -16.58 3.54 23.25
C ALA A 435 -15.93 2.73 24.36
N THR A 436 -16.07 3.18 25.61
CA THR A 436 -15.51 2.50 26.77
C THR A 436 -16.57 2.25 27.82
N TRP A 437 -16.63 1.03 28.32
CA TRP A 437 -17.45 0.66 29.48
C TRP A 437 -16.56 0.32 30.65
N HIS A 438 -17.01 0.69 31.84
CA HIS A 438 -16.34 0.34 33.08
C HIS A 438 -17.14 -0.76 33.80
N PHE A 439 -16.44 -1.69 34.44
CA PHE A 439 -17.08 -2.80 35.14
C PHE A 439 -16.27 -3.27 36.36
N VAL A 440 -16.91 -4.08 37.19
CA VAL A 440 -16.27 -4.83 38.27
C VAL A 440 -16.69 -6.30 38.16
N ALA A 441 -15.74 -7.21 38.32
CA ALA A 441 -15.98 -8.63 38.56
C ALA A 441 -15.48 -8.96 39.96
N GLU A 442 -16.33 -9.47 40.86
CA GLU A 442 -15.92 -9.74 42.25
C GLU A 442 -15.09 -11.03 42.40
N LYS A 443 -15.16 -11.92 41.41
CA LYS A 443 -14.51 -13.24 41.47
C LYS A 443 -13.61 -13.44 40.24
N PRO A 444 -12.53 -14.23 40.38
CA PRO A 444 -11.79 -14.73 39.23
C PRO A 444 -12.70 -15.58 38.35
N GLY A 445 -12.48 -15.52 37.04
CA GLY A 445 -13.29 -16.28 36.09
C GLY A 445 -13.11 -15.86 34.64
N SER A 446 -13.83 -16.59 33.80
CA SER A 446 -13.96 -16.34 32.36
C SER A 446 -15.36 -15.81 32.10
N TYR A 447 -15.45 -14.59 31.56
CA TYR A 447 -16.72 -13.89 31.36
C TYR A 447 -16.91 -13.58 29.87
N PRO A 448 -17.74 -14.34 29.13
CA PRO A 448 -18.04 -14.05 27.74
C PRO A 448 -18.94 -12.81 27.67
N VAL A 449 -18.53 -11.82 26.90
CA VAL A 449 -19.24 -10.56 26.67
C VAL A 449 -19.46 -10.38 25.17
N THR A 450 -20.67 -9.97 24.80
CA THR A 450 -21.02 -9.67 23.41
C THR A 450 -21.19 -8.17 23.26
N LEU A 451 -20.47 -7.59 22.30
CA LEU A 451 -20.69 -6.23 21.83
C LEU A 451 -21.58 -6.26 20.58
N ILE A 452 -22.52 -5.34 20.49
CA ILE A 452 -23.36 -5.10 19.32
C ILE A 452 -23.28 -3.63 18.94
N ALA A 453 -22.92 -3.34 17.69
CA ALA A 453 -23.01 -2.03 17.07
C ALA A 453 -24.11 -2.07 16.00
N LYS A 454 -25.05 -1.13 15.99
CA LYS A 454 -26.13 -1.12 15.01
C LYS A 454 -26.60 0.29 14.67
N THR A 455 -27.15 0.42 13.46
CA THR A 455 -28.05 1.50 13.07
C THR A 455 -29.47 0.94 12.88
N GLY A 456 -30.40 1.73 12.38
CA GLY A 456 -31.73 1.24 11.99
C GLY A 456 -31.71 0.18 10.86
N LYS A 457 -30.63 0.09 10.08
CA LYS A 457 -30.55 -0.75 8.86
C LYS A 457 -29.44 -1.80 8.87
N VAL A 458 -28.37 -1.60 9.66
CA VAL A 458 -27.24 -2.54 9.73
C VAL A 458 -26.87 -2.85 11.17
N SER A 459 -26.34 -4.05 11.41
CA SER A 459 -25.84 -4.45 12.73
C SER A 459 -24.60 -5.34 12.59
N SER A 460 -23.67 -5.17 13.52
CA SER A 460 -22.46 -5.96 13.68
C SER A 460 -22.32 -6.38 15.13
N SER A 461 -21.73 -7.55 15.37
CA SER A 461 -21.51 -8.05 16.73
C SER A 461 -20.20 -8.79 16.85
N LYS A 462 -19.56 -8.68 18.01
CA LYS A 462 -18.30 -9.36 18.32
C LYS A 462 -18.30 -9.84 19.76
N ASP A 463 -17.87 -11.08 19.95
CA ASP A 463 -17.70 -11.67 21.27
C ASP A 463 -16.26 -11.53 21.74
N ILE A 464 -16.07 -11.31 23.04
CA ILE A 464 -14.80 -11.40 23.74
C ILE A 464 -14.98 -12.16 25.04
N THR A 465 -13.97 -12.93 25.43
CA THR A 465 -13.89 -13.51 26.77
C THR A 465 -12.98 -12.65 27.64
N LEU A 466 -13.53 -12.06 28.71
CA LEU A 466 -12.73 -11.36 29.71
C LEU A 466 -12.19 -12.37 30.71
N LEU A 467 -10.86 -12.51 30.76
CA LEU A 467 -10.19 -13.35 31.75
C LEU A 467 -9.82 -12.52 32.98
N VAL A 468 -10.61 -12.66 34.04
CA VAL A 468 -10.32 -12.05 35.34
C VAL A 468 -9.51 -13.06 36.15
N GLU A 469 -8.22 -12.78 36.30
CA GLU A 469 -7.29 -13.67 36.98
C GLU A 469 -7.32 -13.44 38.51
N PRO A 470 -7.07 -14.48 39.33
CA PRO A 470 -6.95 -14.31 40.78
C PRO A 470 -5.88 -13.28 41.13
N MET A 471 -6.04 -12.61 42.27
CA MET A 471 -4.97 -11.77 42.78
C MET A 471 -3.73 -12.64 43.03
N PRO A 472 -2.54 -12.22 42.58
CA PRO A 472 -1.33 -12.99 42.82
C PRO A 472 -1.04 -13.00 44.32
N GLU A 473 -0.56 -14.14 44.84
CA GLU A 473 -0.11 -14.29 46.23
C GLU A 473 1.26 -13.63 46.42
N LEU A 474 1.29 -12.31 46.27
CA LEU A 474 2.49 -11.49 46.40
C LEU A 474 2.25 -10.43 47.47
N ALA A 475 3.24 -10.25 48.35
CA ALA A 475 3.23 -9.16 49.29
C ALA A 475 3.25 -7.81 48.54
N PRO A 476 2.52 -6.77 49.02
CA PRO A 476 2.63 -5.43 48.49
C PRO A 476 4.09 -4.95 48.44
N GLN A 477 4.42 -4.16 47.42
CA GLN A 477 5.77 -3.65 47.20
C GLN A 477 5.67 -2.15 46.93
N ASP A 478 6.54 -1.37 47.56
CA ASP A 478 6.61 0.09 47.37
C ASP A 478 7.36 0.47 46.09
N TYR A 479 8.08 -0.48 45.48
CA TYR A 479 8.86 -0.30 44.27
C TYR A 479 8.95 -1.60 43.47
N VAL A 480 9.52 -1.53 42.26
CA VAL A 480 9.80 -2.71 41.43
C VAL A 480 10.64 -3.71 42.23
N PRO A 481 10.21 -4.98 42.41
CA PRO A 481 11.00 -5.99 43.11
C PRO A 481 12.32 -6.28 42.39
N LYS A 482 13.35 -6.69 43.15
CA LYS A 482 14.63 -7.08 42.55
C LYS A 482 14.41 -8.22 41.54
N PRO A 483 14.95 -8.12 40.30
CA PRO A 483 14.82 -9.17 39.30
C PRO A 483 15.42 -10.50 39.77
N ILE A 484 14.82 -11.61 39.35
CA ILE A 484 15.37 -12.97 39.51
C ILE A 484 15.77 -13.48 38.12
N PRO A 485 17.02 -13.29 37.67
CA PRO A 485 17.41 -13.63 36.30
C PRO A 485 17.19 -15.11 35.98
N ALA A 486 16.57 -15.40 34.85
CA ALA A 486 16.48 -16.75 34.31
C ALA A 486 17.85 -17.22 33.84
N LYS A 487 18.13 -18.51 34.04
CA LYS A 487 19.37 -19.13 33.54
C LYS A 487 19.28 -19.28 32.02
N THR A 488 20.32 -18.84 31.32
CA THR A 488 20.49 -18.98 29.87
C THR A 488 21.92 -19.40 29.53
N ASP A 489 22.09 -20.15 28.44
CA ASP A 489 23.40 -20.52 27.88
C ASP A 489 23.90 -19.49 26.84
N TYR A 490 23.06 -18.50 26.50
CA TYR A 490 23.33 -17.50 25.47
C TYR A 490 23.24 -16.08 26.03
N ILE A 491 23.97 -15.15 25.41
CA ILE A 491 23.71 -13.72 25.57
C ILE A 491 22.55 -13.36 24.63
N THR A 492 21.39 -13.08 25.21
CA THR A 492 20.19 -12.71 24.47
C THR A 492 19.94 -11.22 24.62
N LEU A 493 19.78 -10.53 23.49
CA LEU A 493 19.49 -9.10 23.43
C LEU A 493 18.15 -8.86 22.73
N MET A 494 17.47 -7.78 23.12
CA MET A 494 16.23 -7.35 22.48
C MET A 494 16.37 -5.91 21.95
N HIS A 495 15.87 -5.66 20.73
CA HIS A 495 15.80 -4.31 20.19
C HIS A 495 14.85 -3.44 21.02
N TYR A 496 15.30 -2.23 21.34
CA TYR A 496 14.56 -1.27 22.15
C TYR A 496 14.43 0.07 21.39
N CYS A 497 13.19 0.40 21.02
CA CYS A 497 12.86 1.63 20.32
C CYS A 497 12.29 2.68 21.29
N ALA A 498 13.05 3.75 21.52
CA ALA A 498 12.70 4.81 22.47
C ALA A 498 11.72 5.85 21.87
N LEU A 499 10.52 5.41 21.51
CA LEU A 499 9.48 6.24 20.87
C LEU A 499 8.35 6.68 21.82
N TRP A 500 8.40 6.25 23.08
CA TRP A 500 7.29 6.22 24.03
C TRP A 500 7.46 7.23 25.16
N LYS A 501 7.56 8.51 24.76
CA LYS A 501 7.59 9.66 25.66
C LYS A 501 6.77 10.81 25.08
N GLU A 502 5.81 11.30 25.85
CA GLU A 502 4.94 12.40 25.43
C GLU A 502 5.79 13.64 25.09
N GLY A 503 5.44 14.31 23.98
CA GLY A 503 6.12 15.54 23.54
C GLY A 503 7.47 15.37 22.82
N THR A 504 7.97 14.14 22.62
CA THR A 504 9.25 13.90 21.90
C THR A 504 9.06 13.41 20.46
N HIS A 505 8.30 12.35 20.27
CA HIS A 505 7.92 11.76 18.99
C HIS A 505 6.38 11.68 18.91
N PHE A 506 5.82 10.69 18.21
CA PHE A 506 4.38 10.42 18.23
C PHE A 506 3.86 9.93 19.61
N GLY A 507 4.74 9.45 20.50
CA GLY A 507 4.34 8.87 21.77
C GLY A 507 3.35 7.71 21.58
N TRP A 508 2.38 7.59 22.48
CA TRP A 508 1.37 6.54 22.43
C TRP A 508 0.23 6.80 21.43
N LYS A 509 0.05 8.04 20.95
CA LYS A 509 -1.09 8.45 20.10
C LYS A 509 -1.29 7.57 18.86
N ARG A 510 -0.21 7.07 18.27
CA ARG A 510 -0.25 6.18 17.09
C ARG A 510 -0.83 4.80 17.39
N ILE A 511 -0.74 4.33 18.65
CA ILE A 511 -1.21 3.00 19.04
C ILE A 511 -2.39 3.01 20.01
N GLU A 512 -2.73 4.16 20.60
CA GLU A 512 -3.92 4.33 21.45
C GLU A 512 -5.24 3.86 20.81
N PRO A 513 -5.47 4.06 19.48
CA PRO A 513 -6.64 3.49 18.80
C PRO A 513 -6.69 1.95 18.80
N TYR A 514 -5.60 1.27 19.17
CA TYR A 514 -5.47 -0.19 19.23
C TYR A 514 -5.41 -0.63 20.71
N PRO A 515 -6.53 -0.66 21.44
CA PRO A 515 -6.54 -0.93 22.88
C PRO A 515 -5.95 -2.30 23.25
N GLU A 516 -5.96 -3.27 22.34
CA GLU A 516 -5.30 -4.57 22.47
C GLU A 516 -3.76 -4.47 22.57
N CYS A 517 -3.17 -3.36 22.08
CA CYS A 517 -1.74 -3.09 22.12
C CYS A 517 -1.31 -2.32 23.38
N ARG A 518 -2.23 -2.02 24.31
CA ARG A 518 -1.88 -1.29 25.54
C ARG A 518 -0.86 -2.08 26.39
N PRO A 519 0.30 -1.50 26.75
CA PRO A 519 1.28 -2.20 27.59
C PRO A 519 0.74 -2.56 28.96
N ALA A 520 1.26 -3.66 29.54
CA ALA A 520 0.81 -4.16 30.84
C ALA A 520 0.99 -3.14 31.99
N ILE A 521 2.04 -2.31 31.91
CA ILE A 521 2.33 -1.23 32.88
C ILE A 521 1.71 0.13 32.47
N GLY A 522 0.83 0.14 31.45
CA GLY A 522 0.10 1.33 31.00
C GLY A 522 0.85 2.17 29.96
N TRP A 523 0.34 3.39 29.73
CA TRP A 523 0.94 4.38 28.83
C TRP A 523 2.07 5.11 29.56
N TYR A 524 3.22 4.45 29.69
CA TYR A 524 4.35 4.93 30.47
C TYR A 524 5.21 5.95 29.72
N ASP A 525 6.01 6.74 30.45
CA ASP A 525 7.14 7.49 29.87
C ASP A 525 8.43 6.70 30.15
N GLU A 526 9.08 6.23 29.08
CA GLU A 526 10.28 5.40 29.19
C GLU A 526 11.54 6.13 29.68
N GLY A 527 11.50 7.47 29.78
CA GLY A 527 12.53 8.23 30.51
C GLY A 527 12.42 8.09 32.02
N THR A 528 11.40 7.41 32.54
CA THR A 528 11.20 7.20 33.97
C THR A 528 12.03 6.01 34.49
N PRO A 529 12.87 6.18 35.53
CA PRO A 529 13.70 5.09 36.07
C PRO A 529 12.92 3.85 36.51
N GLU A 530 11.73 4.02 37.12
CA GLU A 530 10.86 2.91 37.54
C GLU A 530 10.39 2.06 36.33
N VAL A 531 10.13 2.69 35.20
CA VAL A 531 9.74 2.01 33.96
C VAL A 531 10.92 1.18 33.43
N ALA A 532 12.13 1.76 33.45
CA ALA A 532 13.34 1.02 33.11
C ALA A 532 13.56 -0.18 34.04
N ASP A 533 13.33 -0.04 35.34
CA ASP A 533 13.42 -1.15 36.30
C ASP A 533 12.37 -2.25 36.04
N TRP A 534 11.14 -1.90 35.66
CA TRP A 534 10.14 -2.88 35.20
C TRP A 534 10.61 -3.60 33.93
N HIS A 535 11.13 -2.88 32.93
CA HIS A 535 11.66 -3.48 31.71
C HIS A 535 12.85 -4.40 31.99
N ILE A 536 13.79 -3.99 32.84
CA ILE A 536 14.94 -4.81 33.29
C ILE A 536 14.44 -6.07 33.99
N LYS A 537 13.48 -5.94 34.90
CA LYS A 537 12.90 -7.07 35.63
C LYS A 537 12.30 -8.09 34.66
N TYR A 538 11.42 -7.65 33.76
CA TYR A 538 10.80 -8.54 32.79
C TYR A 538 11.84 -9.16 31.86
N ALA A 539 12.81 -8.39 31.38
CA ALA A 539 13.86 -8.92 30.51
C ALA A 539 14.67 -10.03 31.21
N LEU A 540 15.20 -9.77 32.40
CA LEU A 540 16.04 -10.72 33.13
C LEU A 540 15.27 -11.98 33.52
N GLU A 541 14.02 -11.85 33.99
CA GLU A 541 13.18 -12.99 34.38
C GLU A 541 12.73 -13.86 33.19
N HIS A 542 12.90 -13.35 31.96
CA HIS A 542 12.64 -14.06 30.71
C HIS A 542 13.92 -14.37 29.92
N GLY A 543 15.10 -14.28 30.53
CA GLY A 543 16.38 -14.70 29.94
C GLY A 543 16.98 -13.71 28.95
N ILE A 544 16.46 -12.48 28.87
CA ILE A 544 17.02 -11.39 28.07
C ILE A 544 18.05 -10.66 28.94
N ASN A 545 19.30 -10.63 28.51
CA ASN A 545 20.41 -10.07 29.29
C ASN A 545 20.61 -8.57 29.07
N GLY A 546 20.12 -8.05 27.95
CA GLY A 546 20.30 -6.65 27.61
C GLY A 546 19.44 -6.13 26.47
N PHE A 547 19.45 -4.82 26.29
CA PHE A 547 18.77 -4.15 25.19
C PHE A 547 19.73 -3.54 24.17
N ILE A 548 19.30 -3.54 22.91
CA ILE A 548 19.91 -2.82 21.80
C ILE A 548 19.11 -1.54 21.60
N TYR A 549 19.58 -0.43 22.16
CA TYR A 549 18.89 0.85 22.08
C TYR A 549 19.15 1.53 20.74
N CYS A 550 18.09 2.02 20.09
CA CYS A 550 18.23 2.92 18.96
C CYS A 550 18.96 4.21 19.37
N TRP A 551 19.97 4.60 18.61
CA TRP A 551 20.76 5.80 18.83
C TRP A 551 20.66 6.73 17.61
N TYR A 552 20.06 7.90 17.81
CA TYR A 552 19.82 8.89 16.76
C TYR A 552 20.68 10.13 16.94
N ARG A 553 21.54 10.41 15.97
CA ARG A 553 22.24 11.69 15.86
C ARG A 553 21.26 12.79 15.46
N ALA A 554 21.28 13.93 16.17
CA ALA A 554 20.35 15.02 15.90
C ALA A 554 20.77 15.91 14.72
N THR A 555 22.05 16.27 14.62
CA THR A 555 22.61 17.10 13.54
C THR A 555 23.92 16.52 13.00
N LEU A 556 24.42 17.02 11.86
CA LEU A 556 25.75 16.63 11.32
C LEU A 556 26.87 17.58 11.79
N ASP A 557 26.62 18.31 12.87
CA ASP A 557 27.63 19.19 13.45
C ASP A 557 28.70 18.36 14.17
N PRO A 558 29.94 18.88 14.31
CA PRO A 558 30.98 18.21 15.08
C PRO A 558 30.58 17.97 16.55
N GLU A 559 29.82 18.89 17.15
CA GLU A 559 29.25 18.69 18.48
C GLU A 559 28.10 17.67 18.41
N ILE A 560 28.31 16.51 19.03
CA ILE A 560 27.33 15.42 18.97
C ILE A 560 26.19 15.67 19.96
N THR A 561 25.00 15.89 19.40
CA THR A 561 23.72 15.91 20.10
C THR A 561 22.82 14.77 19.60
N GLN A 562 21.82 14.39 20.41
CA GLN A 562 20.97 13.23 20.16
C GLN A 562 19.49 13.55 20.20
N ASN A 563 18.71 12.76 19.46
CA ASN A 563 17.27 12.67 19.60
C ASN A 563 16.92 11.35 20.29
N LEU A 564 15.82 11.34 21.06
CA LEU A 564 15.26 10.12 21.68
C LEU A 564 16.23 9.39 22.64
N GLY A 565 17.17 10.13 23.25
CA GLY A 565 18.14 9.57 24.21
C GLY A 565 17.59 9.35 25.62
N HIS A 566 16.34 9.76 25.90
CA HIS A 566 15.73 9.75 27.25
C HIS A 566 15.66 8.36 27.86
N ALA A 567 15.37 7.31 27.08
CA ALA A 567 15.28 5.95 27.59
C ALA A 567 16.62 5.43 28.17
N ILE A 568 17.76 5.86 27.59
CA ILE A 568 19.09 5.51 28.10
C ILE A 568 19.49 6.45 29.24
N HIS A 569 19.51 7.76 28.98
CA HIS A 569 20.13 8.72 29.89
C HIS A 569 19.28 9.04 31.11
N ASP A 570 17.95 9.18 30.93
CA ASP A 570 17.03 9.52 32.01
C ASP A 570 16.48 8.24 32.68
N GLY A 571 16.20 7.20 31.88
CA GLY A 571 15.66 5.92 32.34
C GLY A 571 16.74 4.96 32.83
N LEU A 572 17.43 4.28 31.90
CA LEU A 572 18.35 3.18 32.20
C LEU A 572 19.50 3.58 33.15
N PHE A 573 20.16 4.71 32.92
CA PHE A 573 21.31 5.12 33.74
C PHE A 573 20.95 5.50 35.17
N ALA A 574 19.70 5.88 35.40
CA ALA A 574 19.17 6.18 36.73
C ALA A 574 18.38 5.00 37.35
N ALA A 575 18.24 3.88 36.64
CA ALA A 575 17.51 2.71 37.12
C ALA A 575 18.23 2.00 38.27
N LYS A 576 17.48 1.50 39.25
CA LYS A 576 18.03 0.83 40.45
C LYS A 576 18.71 -0.50 40.11
N TYR A 577 18.20 -1.22 39.12
CA TYR A 577 18.70 -2.54 38.71
C TYR A 577 19.63 -2.48 37.48
N ARG A 578 20.08 -1.29 37.09
CA ARG A 578 21.00 -1.04 35.98
C ARG A 578 22.24 -1.94 36.01
N ASP A 579 22.84 -2.15 37.18
CA ASP A 579 24.05 -2.98 37.31
C ASP A 579 23.85 -4.47 37.03
N MET A 580 22.59 -4.94 37.01
CA MET A 580 22.25 -6.33 36.67
C MET A 580 22.00 -6.52 35.17
N PHE A 581 21.92 -5.44 34.38
CA PHE A 581 21.43 -5.46 33.01
C PHE A 581 22.45 -4.87 32.04
N THR A 582 22.56 -5.46 30.86
CA THR A 582 23.49 -5.00 29.83
C THR A 582 22.78 -4.11 28.81
N PHE A 583 23.50 -3.20 28.17
CA PHE A 583 22.97 -2.49 27.01
C PHE A 583 24.02 -2.31 25.91
N THR A 584 23.55 -2.07 24.70
CA THR A 584 24.34 -1.66 23.55
C THR A 584 23.54 -0.66 22.73
N ILE A 585 24.22 0.05 21.81
CA ILE A 585 23.54 0.95 20.88
C ILE A 585 23.48 0.36 19.48
N MET A 586 22.39 0.68 18.78
CA MET A 586 22.26 0.56 17.34
C MET A 586 22.23 1.94 16.71
N TRP A 587 23.22 2.22 15.88
CA TRP A 587 23.31 3.48 15.17
C TRP A 587 22.27 3.54 14.04
N GLU A 588 21.32 4.46 14.20
CA GLU A 588 20.22 4.74 13.25
C GLU A 588 20.68 5.65 12.10
N ASN A 589 21.72 5.20 11.41
CA ASN A 589 22.44 5.97 10.38
C ASN A 589 21.62 6.24 9.11
N GLY A 590 20.43 5.63 8.98
CA GLY A 590 19.49 5.89 7.88
C GLY A 590 18.77 7.22 7.98
N ARG A 591 18.68 7.79 9.19
CA ARG A 591 18.21 9.18 9.40
C ARG A 591 19.36 10.16 9.19
N ARG A 592 20.39 10.04 10.03
CA ARG A 592 21.61 10.87 9.97
C ARG A 592 22.81 10.00 10.34
N GLY A 593 23.61 9.69 9.33
CA GLY A 593 24.86 8.98 9.47
C GLY A 593 26.03 9.93 9.75
N VAL A 594 27.03 9.88 8.88
CA VAL A 594 28.24 10.72 8.90
C VAL A 594 28.39 11.44 7.57
N LYS A 595 29.13 12.56 7.59
CA LYS A 595 29.54 13.27 6.36
C LYS A 595 30.59 12.49 5.57
N ASP A 596 31.58 11.95 6.28
CA ASP A 596 32.73 11.25 5.75
C ASP A 596 33.45 10.46 6.87
N GLU A 597 34.61 9.89 6.56
CA GLU A 597 35.45 9.18 7.53
C GLU A 597 35.95 10.09 8.67
N ALA A 598 36.28 11.35 8.40
CA ALA A 598 36.79 12.26 9.42
C ALA A 598 35.71 12.56 10.47
N ASP A 599 34.48 12.83 10.03
CA ASP A 599 33.34 13.01 10.93
C ASP A 599 33.07 11.77 11.80
N LEU A 600 33.23 10.56 11.23
CA LEU A 600 33.11 9.31 11.98
C LEU A 600 34.19 9.18 13.07
N LEU A 601 35.45 9.42 12.71
CA LEU A 601 36.61 9.15 13.57
C LEU A 601 36.91 10.27 14.57
N ASP A 602 36.60 11.52 14.25
CA ASP A 602 36.97 12.68 15.06
C ASP A 602 35.81 13.15 15.96
N ASN A 603 34.55 12.87 15.57
CA ASN A 603 33.38 13.34 16.31
C ASN A 603 32.55 12.18 16.88
N VAL A 604 32.06 11.29 16.01
CA VAL A 604 31.04 10.29 16.39
C VAL A 604 31.62 9.18 17.26
N LEU A 605 32.73 8.56 16.85
CA LEU A 605 33.35 7.48 17.62
C LEU A 605 33.87 7.93 18.99
N PRO A 606 34.60 9.07 19.12
CA PRO A 606 35.01 9.56 20.44
C PRO A 606 33.84 9.82 21.37
N PHE A 607 32.71 10.32 20.84
CA PHE A 607 31.48 10.47 21.61
C PHE A 607 30.97 9.12 22.13
N TRP A 608 30.90 8.08 21.30
CA TRP A 608 30.46 6.75 21.75
C TRP A 608 31.40 6.12 22.77
N ILE A 609 32.72 6.25 22.57
CA ILE A 609 33.72 5.75 23.52
C ILE A 609 33.49 6.38 24.90
N LYS A 610 33.39 7.71 24.94
CA LYS A 610 33.26 8.47 26.18
C LYS A 610 31.94 8.22 26.90
N ASN A 611 30.82 8.20 26.18
CA ASN A 611 29.49 8.19 26.80
C ASN A 611 28.88 6.80 26.94
N TYR A 612 29.36 5.80 26.18
CA TYR A 612 28.76 4.46 26.17
C TYR A 612 29.77 3.34 26.38
N PHE A 613 30.81 3.21 25.55
CA PHE A 613 31.65 2.00 25.57
C PHE A 613 32.38 1.82 26.90
N THR A 614 32.75 2.92 27.55
CA THR A 614 33.40 2.93 28.87
C THR A 614 32.44 2.64 30.02
N HIS A 615 31.13 2.69 29.79
CA HIS A 615 30.15 2.37 30.83
C HIS A 615 30.27 0.88 31.23
N PRO A 616 30.27 0.53 32.53
CA PRO A 616 30.49 -0.85 32.99
C PRO A 616 29.46 -1.83 32.43
N SER A 617 28.18 -1.45 32.39
CA SER A 617 27.08 -2.24 31.82
C SER A 617 26.98 -2.24 30.28
N TYR A 618 27.91 -1.59 29.57
CA TYR A 618 27.91 -1.66 28.10
C TYR A 618 28.39 -3.04 27.64
N LEU A 619 27.67 -3.66 26.69
CA LEU A 619 28.00 -4.97 26.16
C LEU A 619 29.41 -4.99 25.57
N LYS A 620 30.24 -5.87 26.12
CA LYS A 620 31.57 -6.16 25.62
C LYS A 620 31.72 -7.67 25.47
N LEU A 621 32.21 -8.09 24.32
CA LEU A 621 32.59 -9.49 24.07
C LEU A 621 34.11 -9.51 23.91
N ASP A 622 34.80 -10.28 24.73
CA ASP A 622 36.27 -10.34 24.73
C ASP A 622 36.93 -8.96 24.90
N ASN A 623 36.35 -8.12 25.77
CA ASN A 623 36.73 -6.71 25.96
C ASN A 623 36.63 -5.84 24.68
N GLN A 624 35.79 -6.24 23.71
CA GLN A 624 35.44 -5.43 22.54
C GLN A 624 34.01 -4.90 22.73
N PRO A 625 33.79 -3.57 22.78
CA PRO A 625 32.45 -3.00 22.71
C PRO A 625 31.73 -3.51 21.46
N VAL A 626 30.43 -3.78 21.59
CA VAL A 626 29.60 -4.20 20.45
C VAL A 626 28.83 -3.00 19.94
N LEU A 627 28.87 -2.73 18.63
CA LEU A 627 28.12 -1.66 17.97
C LEU A 627 27.25 -2.26 16.88
N PHE A 628 25.94 -2.01 16.93
CA PHE A 628 25.05 -2.33 15.82
C PHE A 628 24.92 -1.13 14.89
N VAL A 629 24.81 -1.36 13.58
CA VAL A 629 24.54 -0.32 12.60
C VAL A 629 23.31 -0.71 11.82
N TRP A 630 22.28 0.15 11.81
CA TRP A 630 21.03 -0.15 11.12
C TRP A 630 21.28 -0.40 9.66
N GLN A 631 21.77 0.60 8.90
CA GLN A 631 21.82 0.56 7.43
C GLN A 631 23.25 0.48 6.91
N PRO A 632 23.74 -0.72 6.54
CA PRO A 632 25.05 -0.86 5.92
C PRO A 632 25.20 -0.05 4.62
N ARG A 633 24.17 -0.06 3.75
CA ARG A 633 24.26 0.57 2.42
C ARG A 633 24.57 2.09 2.46
N PRO A 634 23.81 2.93 3.17
CA PRO A 634 24.16 4.35 3.32
C PRO A 634 25.55 4.58 3.92
N LEU A 635 25.99 3.73 4.86
CA LEU A 635 27.32 3.87 5.45
C LEU A 635 28.43 3.59 4.44
N LEU A 636 28.26 2.55 3.61
CA LEU A 636 29.21 2.23 2.53
C LEU A 636 29.35 3.42 1.58
N GLU A 637 28.25 4.05 1.21
CA GLU A 637 28.25 5.24 0.34
C GLU A 637 28.97 6.43 1.00
N GLN A 638 28.64 6.73 2.25
CA GLN A 638 29.24 7.83 3.04
C GLN A 638 30.76 7.67 3.22
N LEU A 639 31.25 6.44 3.35
CA LEU A 639 32.68 6.15 3.51
C LEU A 639 33.39 5.90 2.17
N GLY A 640 32.66 5.87 1.05
CA GLY A 640 33.22 5.76 -0.30
C GLY A 640 33.55 4.35 -0.75
N GLY A 641 32.75 3.36 -0.34
CA GLY A 641 32.78 1.98 -0.81
C GLY A 641 33.22 0.95 0.24
N PRO A 642 33.16 -0.36 -0.11
CA PRO A 642 33.47 -1.44 0.81
C PRO A 642 34.92 -1.41 1.32
N GLU A 643 35.91 -1.15 0.45
CA GLU A 643 37.32 -1.12 0.85
C GLU A 643 37.61 0.02 1.83
N LYS A 644 37.08 1.22 1.55
CA LYS A 644 37.25 2.39 2.43
C LYS A 644 36.51 2.22 3.75
N THR A 645 35.35 1.58 3.74
CA THR A 645 34.62 1.23 4.97
C THR A 645 35.44 0.29 5.83
N LYS A 646 36.06 -0.73 5.24
CA LYS A 646 36.95 -1.63 5.96
C LYS A 646 38.11 -0.87 6.63
N ILE A 647 38.75 0.05 5.91
CA ILE A 647 39.84 0.89 6.44
C ILE A 647 39.34 1.75 7.62
N ALA A 648 38.18 2.38 7.47
CA ALA A 648 37.59 3.19 8.53
C ALA A 648 37.30 2.34 9.78
N PHE A 649 36.71 1.15 9.63
CA PHE A 649 36.46 0.22 10.74
C PHE A 649 37.74 -0.24 11.42
N ASP A 650 38.81 -0.51 10.66
CA ASP A 650 40.10 -0.87 11.23
C ASP A 650 40.70 0.29 12.05
N LYS A 651 40.53 1.55 11.61
CA LYS A 651 40.88 2.74 12.40
C LYS A 651 39.99 2.91 13.64
N MET A 652 38.69 2.63 13.56
CA MET A 652 37.80 2.65 14.72
C MET A 652 38.25 1.67 15.80
N ARG A 653 38.58 0.43 15.39
CA ARG A 653 39.12 -0.60 16.30
C ARG A 653 40.42 -0.14 16.95
N GLU A 654 41.31 0.50 16.19
CA GLU A 654 42.57 1.02 16.72
C GLU A 654 42.36 2.16 17.72
N GLN A 655 41.46 3.10 17.45
CA GLN A 655 41.10 4.12 18.43
C GLN A 655 40.51 3.51 19.71
N CYS A 656 39.69 2.46 19.60
CA CYS A 656 39.19 1.73 20.77
C CYS A 656 40.33 1.06 21.57
N ARG A 657 41.35 0.50 20.90
CA ARG A 657 42.53 -0.06 21.57
C ARG A 657 43.32 0.97 22.37
N ARG A 658 43.47 2.17 21.83
CA ARG A 658 44.10 3.30 22.54
C ARG A 658 43.34 3.71 23.82
N HIS A 659 42.06 3.35 23.92
CA HIS A 659 41.22 3.57 25.09
C HIS A 659 41.05 2.33 25.98
N GLY A 660 41.91 1.30 25.81
CA GLY A 660 41.96 0.13 26.69
C GLY A 660 41.02 -1.03 26.31
N PHE A 661 40.34 -0.96 25.18
CA PHE A 661 39.56 -2.07 24.64
C PHE A 661 40.43 -3.03 23.80
N ALA A 662 39.99 -4.26 23.58
CA ALA A 662 40.68 -5.18 22.67
C ALA A 662 40.45 -4.84 21.18
N GLY A 663 39.49 -3.97 20.89
CA GLY A 663 39.04 -3.59 19.56
C GLY A 663 37.61 -3.06 19.61
N LEU A 664 36.85 -3.29 18.55
CA LEU A 664 35.44 -2.96 18.40
C LEU A 664 34.79 -4.06 17.55
N ARG A 665 33.59 -4.51 17.95
CA ARG A 665 32.80 -5.49 17.20
C ARG A 665 31.62 -4.78 16.54
N ILE A 666 31.56 -4.80 15.22
CA ILE A 666 30.58 -4.03 14.43
C ILE A 666 29.64 -5.00 13.72
N ILE A 667 28.35 -4.88 14.00
CA ILE A 667 27.30 -5.78 13.52
C ILE A 667 26.38 -5.04 12.55
N ALA A 668 26.23 -5.58 11.34
CA ALA A 668 25.35 -5.06 10.31
C ALA A 668 23.91 -5.53 10.51
N CYS A 669 22.95 -4.62 10.54
CA CYS A 669 21.53 -4.99 10.39
C CYS A 669 21.16 -5.09 8.90
N MET A 670 20.45 -6.16 8.53
CA MET A 670 19.99 -6.40 7.16
C MET A 670 18.57 -6.98 7.19
N PRO A 671 17.54 -6.21 6.80
CA PRO A 671 16.14 -6.58 7.02
C PRO A 671 15.68 -7.84 6.28
N ASN A 672 16.29 -8.16 5.14
CA ASN A 672 15.97 -9.32 4.32
C ASN A 672 17.24 -9.89 3.67
N ALA A 673 17.23 -11.18 3.34
CA ALA A 673 18.32 -11.81 2.60
C ALA A 673 18.55 -11.10 1.26
N ASN A 674 19.69 -10.44 1.11
CA ASN A 674 20.07 -9.72 -0.10
C ASN A 674 21.48 -10.12 -0.52
N LYS A 675 21.61 -10.85 -1.64
CA LYS A 675 22.90 -11.39 -2.09
C LYS A 675 23.93 -10.29 -2.38
N THR A 676 23.51 -9.20 -3.01
CA THR A 676 24.40 -8.09 -3.37
C THR A 676 24.90 -7.37 -2.13
N LEU A 677 24.00 -6.98 -1.23
CA LEU A 677 24.37 -6.32 0.02
C LEU A 677 25.18 -7.23 0.94
N GLY A 678 24.84 -8.52 1.00
CA GLY A 678 25.59 -9.51 1.76
C GLY A 678 27.04 -9.64 1.29
N LYS A 679 27.29 -9.61 -0.03
CA LYS A 679 28.64 -9.59 -0.60
C LYS A 679 29.41 -8.32 -0.18
N LEU A 680 28.78 -7.16 -0.31
CA LEU A 680 29.39 -5.89 0.10
C LEU A 680 29.73 -5.89 1.59
N ILE A 681 28.83 -6.38 2.46
CA ILE A 681 29.09 -6.52 3.89
C ILE A 681 30.29 -7.45 4.14
N ALA A 682 30.37 -8.61 3.47
CA ALA A 682 31.49 -9.53 3.63
C ALA A 682 32.85 -8.89 3.28
N GLU A 683 32.87 -7.97 2.30
CA GLU A 683 34.08 -7.27 1.84
C GLU A 683 34.43 -6.04 2.70
N SER A 684 33.48 -5.53 3.50
CA SER A 684 33.59 -4.23 4.19
C SER A 684 34.07 -4.29 5.65
N GLY A 685 34.52 -5.47 6.12
CA GLY A 685 35.15 -5.60 7.45
C GLY A 685 34.19 -5.62 8.64
N TRP A 686 32.93 -6.00 8.44
CA TRP A 686 31.96 -6.26 9.51
C TRP A 686 32.28 -7.55 10.26
N ASP A 687 31.94 -7.62 11.55
CA ASP A 687 32.22 -8.81 12.38
C ASP A 687 31.05 -9.80 12.38
N ALA A 688 29.82 -9.31 12.21
CA ALA A 688 28.63 -10.14 12.12
C ALA A 688 27.48 -9.43 11.37
N LEU A 689 26.42 -10.17 11.09
CA LEU A 689 25.17 -9.66 10.53
C LEU A 689 23.97 -10.13 11.36
N THR A 690 22.91 -9.34 11.38
CA THR A 690 21.62 -9.68 11.99
C THR A 690 20.46 -9.30 11.06
N GLY A 691 19.35 -10.03 11.15
CA GLY A 691 18.15 -9.77 10.37
C GLY A 691 17.43 -8.47 10.72
N TYR A 692 17.65 -7.90 11.91
CA TYR A 692 16.83 -6.83 12.53
C TYR A 692 15.35 -7.21 12.65
N THR A 693 14.66 -7.34 11.52
CA THR A 693 13.32 -7.92 11.37
C THR A 693 13.43 -9.30 10.70
N VAL A 694 12.68 -10.28 11.19
CA VAL A 694 12.45 -11.52 10.44
C VAL A 694 10.99 -11.50 10.01
N VAL A 695 10.72 -11.17 8.75
CA VAL A 695 9.40 -11.39 8.15
C VAL A 695 9.45 -12.76 7.48
N PRO A 696 8.75 -13.77 8.00
CA PRO A 696 8.71 -15.08 7.35
C PRO A 696 8.09 -14.94 5.94
N PRO A 697 8.57 -15.70 4.95
CA PRO A 697 7.88 -15.79 3.65
C PRO A 697 6.41 -16.17 3.88
N ASN A 698 5.49 -15.53 3.16
CA ASN A 698 4.03 -15.71 3.25
C ASN A 698 3.34 -15.14 4.50
N VAL A 699 4.01 -14.32 5.31
CA VAL A 699 3.31 -13.46 6.28
C VAL A 699 2.86 -12.19 5.55
N PRO A 700 1.55 -11.88 5.50
CA PRO A 700 1.06 -10.64 4.91
C PRO A 700 1.80 -9.44 5.49
N ILE A 701 2.15 -8.47 4.65
CA ILE A 701 2.85 -7.26 5.07
C ILE A 701 1.99 -6.54 6.12
N ALA A 702 2.61 -6.10 7.22
CA ALA A 702 1.96 -5.28 8.23
C ALA A 702 1.38 -4.01 7.58
N GLY A 703 0.15 -3.66 7.92
CA GLY A 703 -0.56 -2.55 7.27
C GLY A 703 -1.99 -2.89 6.88
N TYR A 704 -2.41 -4.14 7.00
CA TYR A 704 -3.82 -4.54 6.93
C TYR A 704 -4.21 -5.29 8.19
N ASP A 705 -5.45 -5.09 8.61
CA ASP A 705 -6.03 -5.80 9.72
C ASP A 705 -6.55 -7.20 9.31
N PRO A 706 -7.05 -8.02 10.25
CA PRO A 706 -7.56 -9.36 9.92
C PRO A 706 -8.75 -9.39 8.94
N ALA A 707 -9.44 -8.27 8.72
CA ALA A 707 -10.51 -8.13 7.74
C ALA A 707 -9.99 -7.63 6.37
N GLY A 708 -8.67 -7.45 6.22
CA GLY A 708 -8.05 -6.97 4.99
C GLY A 708 -8.19 -5.47 4.79
N LEU A 709 -8.54 -4.71 5.83
CA LEU A 709 -8.65 -3.26 5.78
C LEU A 709 -7.30 -2.63 6.12
N ALA A 710 -6.86 -1.66 5.33
CA ALA A 710 -5.60 -0.99 5.59
C ALA A 710 -5.65 -0.28 6.96
N TYR A 711 -4.62 -0.46 7.79
CA TYR A 711 -4.36 0.38 8.94
C TYR A 711 -4.04 1.79 8.41
N GLN A 712 -5.03 2.66 8.42
CA GLN A 712 -4.84 4.06 8.07
C GLN A 712 -4.33 4.84 9.28
N ASP A 713 -3.45 5.80 8.99
CA ASP A 713 -2.64 6.58 9.94
C ASP A 713 -3.35 7.82 10.49
#